data_AF-A0A6P7ZCJ8-F1
#
_entry.id   AF-A0A6P7ZCJ8-F1
#
_cell.length_a   1.000
_cell.length_b   1.000
_cell.length_c   1.000
_cell.angle_alpha   90.00
_cell.angle_beta   90.00
_cell.angle_gamma   90.00
#
_symmetry.space_group_name_H-M   'P 1'
#
loop_
_entity.id
_entity.type
_entity.pdbx_description
1 polymer ?
#
loop_
_entity_poly.entity_id
_entity_poly.type
_entity_poly.pdbx_seq_one_letter_code
_entity_poly.pdbx_strand_id
1 'polypeptide(L)'
;MKDMSLKIIFLLGLNTISFVYMKDEKADCPRLCTCEIRPWFTPRSIYMEAPTVDCNDLGLSNFPTRLPADTQVLLLQTNNIEKIAYLVDFPVNLTGLDLSQNNLSSMTNTDLNKMFHLLSVYLEENKIAELPEGFFSGLKNLQELYINHNLLSTIAPGAFTGLHNLLRLHLNSNRLQTINSKWFEAIPNLEILMIGENPIIRIEDMNFKPLINLRSLLLAGINLTEIPDHAFVGLENLESISFYDNKFVKVPHTALQKVINLKFLDLNKNPINRIRRGDFSNMLHLKELGINNMPELVSIDSLAIDNLPDLRKIEATNNPRLSYINPNAFYRLPKLESLMLNSNALSAIYRNTIDLLPNLKEISIHSNPIRCDCVIRWINMNKTHIRFMELDSLFCVDPPEFQGQNVRQVHFREMMEICLPLIAPESFPANLNLKAGSSISLHCRATAEPEPEIYWITPLGQKLLPNVISDHFYVHSEGTLEINDIGLREAGLYTCTASNLVGVDLKTVLIKVDGTLPRESNGSLNINVKDVQSNSVLVSWKTSSKTIKANVKWTAFVTNEHTEVAHSARIPSDVKVYNLTHLSPSTHYKICVDIPNVDQQNEKQCVNVTTKKLDFSVKDNEKINTTALIIILGGLFGVITVALFFSYVPIELGNNTSCNYLKNDLQKPPFAFNNLYPPLSNLWNTGKQESTALEVKATVIGIPSNIS
;
A
#
# COMPACT_ATOMS: atom_id res chain seq x y z
N MET A 1 3.26 65.16 -54.70
CA MET A 1 3.32 65.33 -56.18
C MET A 1 2.38 64.27 -56.74
N LYS A 2 1.09 64.57 -56.95
CA LYS A 2 0.42 65.30 -58.05
C LYS A 2 -0.10 64.34 -59.14
N ASP A 3 -1.36 64.61 -59.51
CA ASP A 3 -2.20 64.12 -60.63
C ASP A 3 -2.77 62.70 -60.51
N MET A 4 -4.08 62.42 -60.42
CA MET A 4 -5.36 63.09 -60.74
C MET A 4 -5.65 63.39 -62.22
N SER A 5 -6.54 62.56 -62.81
CA SER A 5 -7.46 62.89 -63.92
C SER A 5 -8.62 61.85 -63.82
N LEU A 6 -9.88 62.13 -63.41
CA LEU A 6 -10.95 62.98 -64.00
C LEU A 6 -11.29 62.51 -65.44
N LYS A 7 -12.48 62.06 -65.89
CA LYS A 7 -13.92 62.28 -65.60
C LYS A 7 -14.75 61.12 -66.23
N ILE A 8 -15.75 60.55 -65.55
CA ILE A 8 -17.22 60.84 -65.58
C ILE A 8 -17.95 60.43 -66.88
N ILE A 9 -18.95 59.56 -66.71
CA ILE A 9 -20.27 59.35 -67.37
C ILE A 9 -20.61 57.87 -67.03
N PHE A 10 -21.64 57.45 -66.29
CA PHE A 10 -22.95 58.02 -66.00
C PHE A 10 -23.49 57.44 -64.66
N LEU A 11 -24.29 58.23 -63.97
CA LEU A 11 -25.00 57.91 -62.73
C LEU A 11 -26.23 57.00 -62.98
N LEU A 12 -26.58 56.25 -61.94
CA LEU A 12 -27.92 55.75 -61.58
C LEU A 12 -28.46 54.49 -62.28
N GLY A 13 -28.28 53.37 -61.59
CA GLY A 13 -29.07 52.14 -61.71
C GLY A 13 -28.96 51.32 -60.43
N LEU A 14 -29.69 51.73 -59.40
CA LEU A 14 -29.83 51.02 -58.12
C LEU A 14 -30.66 49.74 -58.32
N ASN A 15 -30.23 48.69 -57.59
CA ASN A 15 -31.03 47.57 -57.09
C ASN A 15 -31.54 46.52 -58.08
N THR A 16 -30.83 45.38 -58.12
CA THR A 16 -31.27 44.08 -57.56
C THR A 16 -30.45 42.98 -58.22
N ILE A 17 -29.30 42.62 -57.63
CA ILE A 17 -28.80 41.26 -57.79
C ILE A 17 -29.20 40.55 -56.52
N SER A 18 -30.40 39.97 -56.57
CA SER A 18 -30.74 38.85 -55.71
C SER A 18 -29.61 37.84 -55.87
N PHE A 19 -28.79 37.70 -54.83
CA PHE A 19 -28.12 36.43 -54.62
C PHE A 19 -29.24 35.41 -54.50
N VAL A 20 -29.51 34.71 -55.58
CA VAL A 20 -30.18 33.42 -55.53
C VAL A 20 -29.20 32.54 -54.76
N TYR A 21 -29.33 32.55 -53.43
CA TYR A 21 -29.06 31.35 -52.67
C TYR A 21 -29.92 30.29 -53.34
N MET A 22 -29.30 29.41 -54.13
CA MET A 22 -29.92 28.14 -54.47
C MET A 22 -30.10 27.40 -53.14
N LYS A 23 -31.22 27.69 -52.48
CA LYS A 23 -31.83 26.81 -51.51
C LYS A 23 -32.30 25.62 -52.34
N ASP A 24 -31.39 24.70 -52.59
CA ASP A 24 -31.77 23.37 -53.02
C ASP A 24 -32.62 22.83 -51.87
N GLU A 25 -33.94 22.83 -52.05
CA GLU A 25 -34.84 22.15 -51.14
C GLU A 25 -34.39 20.69 -51.12
N LYS A 26 -33.75 20.28 -50.01
CA LYS A 26 -33.53 18.87 -49.66
C LYS A 26 -34.89 18.19 -49.56
N ALA A 27 -35.44 17.78 -50.70
CA ALA A 27 -36.76 17.19 -50.82
C ALA A 27 -36.88 15.82 -50.12
N ASP A 28 -35.74 15.22 -49.72
CA ASP A 28 -35.67 13.87 -49.15
C ASP A 28 -35.22 13.81 -47.68
N CYS A 29 -35.00 14.94 -47.00
CA CYS A 29 -34.70 14.92 -45.56
C CYS A 29 -35.99 14.65 -44.75
N PRO A 30 -36.01 13.68 -43.81
CA PRO A 30 -37.19 13.45 -42.98
C PRO A 30 -37.58 14.71 -42.20
N ARG A 31 -38.87 15.07 -42.20
CA ARG A 31 -39.36 16.36 -41.67
C ARG A 31 -39.01 16.64 -40.20
N LEU A 32 -38.87 15.60 -39.39
CA LEU A 32 -38.53 15.73 -37.97
C LEU A 32 -37.02 15.71 -37.73
N CYS A 33 -36.23 15.30 -38.72
CA CYS A 33 -34.78 15.12 -38.59
C CYS A 33 -34.02 16.31 -39.19
N THR A 34 -32.76 16.45 -38.77
CA THR A 34 -31.84 17.45 -39.29
C THR A 34 -30.81 16.76 -40.19
N CYS A 35 -30.70 17.18 -41.45
CA CYS A 35 -29.74 16.63 -42.39
C CYS A 35 -28.62 17.64 -42.66
N GLU A 36 -27.39 17.35 -42.25
CA GLU A 36 -26.22 18.23 -42.40
C GLU A 36 -24.91 17.46 -42.54
N ILE A 37 -23.84 18.14 -42.94
CA ILE A 37 -22.51 17.52 -42.99
C ILE A 37 -21.85 17.76 -41.62
N ARG A 38 -21.46 16.67 -40.94
CA ARG A 38 -20.81 16.75 -39.62
C ARG A 38 -19.41 16.16 -39.64
N PRO A 39 -18.52 16.65 -38.76
CA PRO A 39 -17.31 15.94 -38.39
C PRO A 39 -17.63 14.52 -37.93
N TRP A 40 -16.97 13.54 -38.53
CA TRP A 40 -17.07 12.14 -38.17
C TRP A 40 -15.66 11.54 -38.08
N PHE A 41 -15.45 10.67 -37.10
CA PHE A 41 -14.19 9.95 -36.96
C PHE A 41 -14.41 8.50 -37.35
N THR A 42 -13.53 7.99 -38.21
CA THR A 42 -13.50 6.54 -38.44
C THR A 42 -13.07 5.81 -37.16
N PRO A 43 -13.32 4.50 -37.07
CA PRO A 43 -12.76 3.64 -36.00
C PRO A 43 -11.25 3.73 -35.83
N ARG A 44 -10.52 4.21 -36.84
CA ARG A 44 -9.06 4.45 -36.79
C ARG A 44 -8.71 5.87 -36.35
N SER A 45 -9.66 6.61 -35.77
CA SER A 45 -9.55 7.99 -35.31
C SER A 45 -9.14 8.98 -36.42
N ILE A 46 -9.47 8.67 -37.68
CA ILE A 46 -9.22 9.56 -38.82
C ILE A 46 -10.42 10.49 -38.99
N TYR A 47 -10.16 11.80 -38.96
CA TYR A 47 -11.15 12.85 -39.21
C TYR A 47 -11.66 12.80 -40.66
N MET A 48 -12.97 12.92 -40.82
CA MET A 48 -13.65 13.13 -42.11
C MET A 48 -14.93 13.94 -41.91
N GLU A 49 -15.49 14.44 -43.00
CA GLU A 49 -16.80 15.10 -43.02
C GLU A 49 -17.80 14.16 -43.70
N ALA A 50 -18.90 13.85 -43.02
CA ALA A 50 -19.88 12.87 -43.48
C ALA A 50 -21.30 13.47 -43.52
N PRO A 51 -22.06 13.28 -44.62
CA PRO A 51 -23.48 13.57 -44.67
C PRO A 51 -24.21 12.77 -43.59
N THR A 52 -24.77 13.49 -42.62
CA THR A 52 -25.37 12.95 -41.40
C THR A 52 -26.85 13.31 -41.36
N VAL A 53 -27.68 12.31 -41.08
CA VAL A 53 -29.08 12.49 -40.73
C VAL A 53 -29.22 12.31 -39.23
N ASP A 54 -29.55 13.39 -38.54
CA ASP A 54 -29.75 13.43 -37.10
C ASP A 54 -31.26 13.39 -36.78
N CYS A 55 -31.70 12.27 -36.21
CA CYS A 55 -33.06 12.01 -35.76
C CYS A 55 -33.12 11.72 -34.25
N ASN A 56 -32.19 12.28 -33.47
CA ASN A 56 -32.06 12.03 -32.04
C ASN A 56 -33.17 12.68 -31.21
N ASP A 57 -33.63 12.01 -30.15
CA ASP A 57 -34.61 12.55 -29.17
C ASP A 57 -35.92 13.07 -29.80
N LEU A 58 -36.44 12.34 -30.78
CA LEU A 58 -37.67 12.69 -31.50
C LEU A 58 -38.87 11.82 -31.09
N GLY A 59 -38.68 10.89 -30.17
CA GLY A 59 -39.69 9.94 -29.71
C GLY A 59 -40.15 8.96 -30.79
N LEU A 60 -39.33 8.71 -31.82
CA LEU A 60 -39.68 7.84 -32.96
C LEU A 60 -39.94 6.41 -32.50
N SER A 61 -41.10 5.86 -32.85
CA SER A 61 -41.43 4.43 -32.59
C SER A 61 -41.00 3.51 -33.74
N ASN A 62 -40.83 4.07 -34.94
CA ASN A 62 -40.50 3.32 -36.15
C ASN A 62 -39.18 3.81 -36.74
N PHE A 63 -38.43 2.89 -37.31
CA PHE A 63 -37.24 3.19 -38.07
C PHE A 63 -37.58 4.02 -39.34
N PRO A 64 -36.80 5.06 -39.70
CA PRO A 64 -37.08 5.90 -40.87
C PRO A 64 -37.17 5.09 -42.17
N THR A 65 -38.22 5.31 -42.97
CA THR A 65 -38.48 4.54 -44.20
C THR A 65 -37.82 5.13 -45.44
N ARG A 66 -37.50 6.43 -45.43
CA ARG A 66 -36.81 7.15 -46.52
C ARG A 66 -35.77 8.08 -45.93
N LEU A 67 -34.60 8.10 -46.57
CA LEU A 67 -33.45 8.93 -46.22
C LEU A 67 -32.81 9.47 -47.51
N PRO A 68 -32.07 10.60 -47.44
CA PRO A 68 -31.26 11.07 -48.55
C PRO A 68 -30.29 9.98 -49.06
N ALA A 69 -30.14 9.86 -50.38
CA ALA A 69 -29.33 8.80 -50.99
C ALA A 69 -27.83 8.88 -50.65
N ASP A 70 -27.33 10.07 -50.32
CA ASP A 70 -25.94 10.35 -49.94
C ASP A 70 -25.67 10.21 -48.43
N THR A 71 -26.66 9.82 -47.63
CA THR A 71 -26.51 9.63 -46.19
C THR A 71 -25.41 8.62 -45.87
N GLN A 72 -24.44 9.02 -45.05
CA GLN A 72 -23.36 8.15 -44.55
C GLN A 72 -23.54 7.81 -43.08
N VAL A 73 -24.02 8.75 -42.27
CA VAL A 73 -24.22 8.55 -40.84
C VAL A 73 -25.69 8.78 -40.50
N LEU A 74 -26.28 7.84 -39.76
CA LEU A 74 -27.65 7.94 -39.26
C LEU A 74 -27.64 7.87 -37.74
N LEU A 75 -28.14 8.93 -37.10
CA LEU A 75 -28.26 9.04 -35.64
C LEU A 75 -29.73 8.92 -35.23
N LEU A 76 -30.06 7.91 -34.45
CA LEU A 76 -31.40 7.61 -33.95
C LEU A 76 -31.41 7.41 -32.43
N GLN A 77 -30.46 7.99 -31.72
CA GLN A 77 -30.30 7.82 -30.28
C GLN A 77 -31.52 8.37 -29.51
N THR A 78 -31.81 7.79 -28.34
CA THR A 78 -32.86 8.27 -27.43
C THR A 78 -34.24 8.32 -28.11
N ASN A 79 -34.65 7.20 -28.69
CA ASN A 79 -35.97 7.07 -29.33
C ASN A 79 -36.73 5.86 -28.77
N ASN A 80 -37.90 5.55 -29.33
CA ASN A 80 -38.77 4.46 -28.88
C ASN A 80 -38.80 3.29 -29.88
N ILE A 81 -37.74 3.08 -30.67
CA ILE A 81 -37.73 2.10 -31.76
C ILE A 81 -37.65 0.69 -31.17
N GLU A 82 -38.63 -0.16 -31.48
CA GLU A 82 -38.68 -1.55 -30.99
C GLU A 82 -38.10 -2.58 -31.96
N LYS A 83 -38.18 -2.28 -33.27
CA LYS A 83 -37.76 -3.17 -34.34
C LYS A 83 -37.23 -2.36 -35.52
N ILE A 84 -36.25 -2.94 -36.20
CA ILE A 84 -35.74 -2.42 -37.46
C ILE A 84 -36.53 -3.12 -38.58
N ALA A 85 -37.42 -2.40 -39.25
CA ALA A 85 -38.17 -2.89 -40.40
C ALA A 85 -37.74 -2.14 -41.66
N TYR A 86 -37.16 -2.85 -42.64
CA TYR A 86 -36.75 -2.25 -43.91
C TYR A 86 -37.89 -2.20 -44.92
N LEU A 87 -37.93 -1.12 -45.70
CA LEU A 87 -38.50 -1.11 -47.05
C LEU A 87 -37.36 -1.03 -48.08
N VAL A 88 -37.66 -1.44 -49.31
CA VAL A 88 -36.72 -1.78 -50.41
C VAL A 88 -35.74 -0.64 -50.80
N ASP A 89 -36.00 0.61 -50.44
CA ASP A 89 -35.26 1.81 -50.89
C ASP A 89 -34.39 2.49 -49.81
N PHE A 90 -33.83 1.72 -48.87
CA PHE A 90 -32.95 2.26 -47.82
C PHE A 90 -31.51 2.49 -48.33
N PRO A 91 -30.82 3.61 -47.99
CA PRO A 91 -29.50 3.92 -48.52
C PRO A 91 -28.48 2.83 -48.17
N VAL A 92 -27.76 2.36 -49.20
CA VAL A 92 -26.86 1.19 -49.14
C VAL A 92 -25.46 1.57 -48.62
N ASN A 93 -25.15 2.86 -48.50
CA ASN A 93 -23.80 3.36 -48.24
C ASN A 93 -23.58 3.94 -46.83
N LEU A 94 -24.39 3.54 -45.85
CA LEU A 94 -24.15 3.94 -44.46
C LEU A 94 -22.81 3.41 -43.95
N THR A 95 -22.06 4.28 -43.28
CA THR A 95 -20.79 3.98 -42.60
C THR A 95 -20.96 3.94 -41.08
N GLY A 96 -21.90 4.72 -40.52
CA GLY A 96 -22.22 4.74 -39.10
C GLY A 96 -23.73 4.67 -38.87
N LEU A 97 -24.14 3.81 -37.94
CA LEU A 97 -25.53 3.68 -37.51
C LEU A 97 -25.60 3.70 -35.98
N ASP A 98 -26.25 4.72 -35.44
CA ASP A 98 -26.50 4.85 -34.02
C ASP A 98 -27.98 4.60 -33.69
N LEU A 99 -28.23 3.53 -32.95
CA LEU A 99 -29.53 3.09 -32.44
C LEU A 99 -29.50 2.95 -30.91
N SER A 100 -28.56 3.62 -30.24
CA SER A 100 -28.43 3.60 -28.80
C SER A 100 -29.68 4.14 -28.09
N GLN A 101 -29.90 3.73 -26.84
CA GLN A 101 -31.00 4.24 -26.00
C GLN A 101 -32.39 4.11 -26.66
N ASN A 102 -32.70 2.92 -27.17
CA ASN A 102 -33.97 2.59 -27.80
C ASN A 102 -34.64 1.39 -27.11
N ASN A 103 -35.73 0.87 -27.68
CA ASN A 103 -36.49 -0.25 -27.13
C ASN A 103 -36.29 -1.57 -27.92
N LEU A 104 -35.16 -1.73 -28.62
CA LEU A 104 -34.91 -2.91 -29.45
C LEU A 104 -34.86 -4.17 -28.59
N SER A 105 -35.77 -5.12 -28.83
CA SER A 105 -35.93 -6.32 -28.00
C SER A 105 -35.58 -7.63 -28.71
N SER A 106 -35.83 -7.71 -30.01
CA SER A 106 -35.51 -8.88 -30.82
C SER A 106 -34.73 -8.48 -32.05
N MET A 107 -33.64 -9.20 -32.28
CA MET A 107 -32.81 -9.11 -33.48
C MET A 107 -33.21 -10.19 -34.50
N THR A 108 -34.41 -10.77 -34.39
CA THR A 108 -34.90 -11.75 -35.36
C THR A 108 -35.50 -11.03 -36.56
N ASN A 109 -35.11 -11.44 -37.77
CA ASN A 109 -35.68 -11.01 -39.06
C ASN A 109 -35.23 -9.62 -39.61
N THR A 110 -34.13 -9.08 -39.12
CA THR A 110 -33.54 -7.85 -39.63
C THR A 110 -32.42 -8.17 -40.63
N ASP A 111 -32.72 -8.17 -41.93
CA ASP A 111 -31.71 -8.38 -42.98
C ASP A 111 -30.80 -7.13 -43.12
N LEU A 112 -29.89 -6.94 -42.15
CA LEU A 112 -28.72 -6.03 -42.25
C LEU A 112 -27.77 -6.45 -43.39
N ASN A 113 -28.07 -7.57 -44.04
CA ASN A 113 -27.39 -8.20 -45.17
C ASN A 113 -27.14 -7.32 -46.40
N LYS A 114 -27.68 -6.09 -46.44
CA LYS A 114 -27.44 -5.14 -47.53
C LYS A 114 -26.54 -3.96 -47.15
N MET A 115 -26.19 -3.78 -45.87
CA MET A 115 -25.42 -2.64 -45.37
C MET A 115 -23.92 -2.92 -45.31
N PHE A 116 -23.34 -3.28 -46.46
CA PHE A 116 -21.94 -3.74 -46.53
C PHE A 116 -20.90 -2.68 -46.16
N HIS A 117 -21.28 -1.39 -46.17
CA HIS A 117 -20.38 -0.27 -45.93
C HIS A 117 -20.28 0.16 -44.45
N LEU A 118 -21.10 -0.42 -43.56
CA LEU A 118 -21.10 -0.07 -42.15
C LEU A 118 -19.76 -0.40 -41.51
N LEU A 119 -19.23 0.59 -40.78
CA LEU A 119 -17.97 0.51 -40.02
C LEU A 119 -18.24 0.50 -38.52
N SER A 120 -19.24 1.27 -38.05
CA SER A 120 -19.61 1.36 -36.62
C SER A 120 -21.11 1.21 -36.44
N VAL A 121 -21.51 0.36 -35.50
CA VAL A 121 -22.90 0.15 -35.09
C VAL A 121 -23.03 0.29 -33.58
N TYR A 122 -23.91 1.19 -33.14
CA TYR A 122 -24.21 1.47 -31.74
C TYR A 122 -25.61 0.95 -31.39
N LEU A 123 -25.68 0.03 -30.44
CA LEU A 123 -26.89 -0.64 -29.95
C LEU A 123 -26.97 -0.66 -28.42
N GLU A 124 -26.15 0.15 -27.75
CA GLU A 124 -26.12 0.23 -26.29
C GLU A 124 -27.45 0.73 -25.71
N GLU A 125 -27.74 0.36 -24.46
CA GLU A 125 -28.95 0.79 -23.73
C GLU A 125 -30.25 0.43 -24.47
N ASN A 126 -30.32 -0.80 -24.97
CA ASN A 126 -31.52 -1.40 -25.57
C ASN A 126 -32.03 -2.58 -24.72
N LYS A 127 -32.96 -3.37 -25.25
CA LYS A 127 -33.59 -4.51 -24.57
C LYS A 127 -33.24 -5.86 -25.23
N ILE A 128 -32.10 -5.95 -25.92
CA ILE A 128 -31.72 -7.13 -26.70
C ILE A 128 -31.36 -8.27 -25.73
N ALA A 129 -32.05 -9.41 -25.84
CA ALA A 129 -31.90 -10.54 -24.90
C ALA A 129 -31.04 -11.70 -25.43
N GLU A 130 -30.93 -11.85 -26.75
CA GLU A 130 -30.22 -12.94 -27.43
C GLU A 130 -29.56 -12.47 -28.72
N LEU A 131 -28.42 -13.08 -29.07
CA LEU A 131 -27.77 -12.95 -30.37
C LEU A 131 -27.82 -14.28 -31.14
N PRO A 132 -28.67 -14.40 -32.17
CA PRO A 132 -28.79 -15.62 -32.97
C PRO A 132 -27.61 -15.78 -33.94
N GLU A 133 -27.47 -16.98 -34.49
CA GLU A 133 -26.41 -17.32 -35.45
C GLU A 133 -26.52 -16.48 -36.75
N GLY A 134 -25.37 -15.99 -37.24
CA GLY A 134 -25.30 -15.29 -38.52
C GLY A 134 -25.98 -13.91 -38.56
N PHE A 135 -26.40 -13.36 -37.41
CA PHE A 135 -27.14 -12.10 -37.35
C PHE A 135 -26.39 -10.93 -38.03
N PHE A 136 -25.08 -10.85 -37.84
CA PHE A 136 -24.24 -9.81 -38.41
C PHE A 136 -23.50 -10.22 -39.70
N SER A 137 -23.89 -11.35 -40.32
CA SER A 137 -23.14 -11.93 -41.46
C SER A 137 -23.02 -11.02 -42.69
N GLY A 138 -23.95 -10.09 -42.84
CA GLY A 138 -23.91 -9.03 -43.85
C GLY A 138 -22.86 -7.94 -43.65
N LEU A 139 -22.46 -7.67 -42.41
CA LEU A 139 -21.69 -6.49 -42.03
C LEU A 139 -20.18 -6.72 -42.14
N LYS A 140 -19.72 -7.13 -43.33
CA LYS A 140 -18.35 -7.61 -43.55
C LYS A 140 -17.24 -6.58 -43.28
N ASN A 141 -17.57 -5.28 -43.35
CA ASN A 141 -16.62 -4.19 -43.11
C ASN A 141 -16.72 -3.59 -41.71
N LEU A 142 -17.58 -4.13 -40.85
CA LEU A 142 -17.78 -3.61 -39.50
C LEU A 142 -16.49 -3.72 -38.70
N GLN A 143 -16.13 -2.63 -38.04
CA GLN A 143 -14.94 -2.48 -37.20
C GLN A 143 -15.31 -2.27 -35.73
N GLU A 144 -16.47 -1.66 -35.45
CA GLU A 144 -16.93 -1.40 -34.08
C GLU A 144 -18.36 -1.86 -33.88
N LEU A 145 -18.59 -2.61 -32.81
CA LEU A 145 -19.90 -3.05 -32.40
C LEU A 145 -20.09 -2.80 -30.90
N TYR A 146 -21.05 -1.92 -30.58
CA TYR A 146 -21.45 -1.61 -29.22
C TYR A 146 -22.80 -2.24 -28.94
N ILE A 147 -22.86 -3.20 -28.01
CA ILE A 147 -24.10 -3.86 -27.56
C ILE A 147 -24.12 -4.01 -26.03
N ASN A 148 -23.39 -3.12 -25.35
CA ASN A 148 -23.35 -3.02 -23.89
C ASN A 148 -24.67 -2.47 -23.31
N HIS A 149 -24.88 -2.60 -22.00
CA HIS A 149 -26.11 -2.16 -21.33
C HIS A 149 -27.40 -2.72 -21.97
N ASN A 150 -27.40 -4.01 -22.29
CA ASN A 150 -28.55 -4.73 -22.85
C ASN A 150 -28.97 -5.86 -21.89
N LEU A 151 -29.81 -6.77 -22.38
CA LEU A 151 -30.31 -7.91 -21.61
C LEU A 151 -29.71 -9.24 -22.09
N LEU A 152 -28.56 -9.21 -22.77
CA LEU A 152 -27.98 -10.39 -23.44
C LEU A 152 -27.67 -11.48 -22.43
N SER A 153 -28.40 -12.59 -22.52
CA SER A 153 -28.20 -13.78 -21.70
C SER A 153 -27.58 -14.93 -22.49
N THR A 154 -27.78 -14.95 -23.81
CA THR A 154 -27.29 -15.99 -24.71
C THR A 154 -26.71 -15.39 -25.99
N ILE A 155 -25.58 -15.95 -26.43
CA ILE A 155 -24.94 -15.63 -27.71
C ILE A 155 -24.67 -16.97 -28.41
N ALA A 156 -25.21 -17.14 -29.62
CA ALA A 156 -24.98 -18.34 -30.41
C ALA A 156 -23.49 -18.43 -30.82
N PRO A 157 -22.90 -19.64 -30.92
CA PRO A 157 -21.50 -19.82 -31.32
C PRO A 157 -21.09 -19.06 -32.60
N GLY A 158 -21.95 -19.05 -33.62
CA GLY A 158 -21.73 -18.35 -34.88
C GLY A 158 -22.37 -16.97 -34.99
N ALA A 159 -22.72 -16.31 -33.88
CA ALA A 159 -23.39 -15.00 -33.90
C ALA A 159 -22.57 -13.89 -34.58
N PHE A 160 -21.24 -13.94 -34.45
CA PHE A 160 -20.31 -12.96 -35.04
C PHE A 160 -19.71 -13.40 -36.39
N THR A 161 -20.28 -14.45 -37.02
CA THR A 161 -19.84 -14.90 -38.34
C THR A 161 -19.93 -13.78 -39.36
N GLY A 162 -18.89 -13.59 -40.19
CA GLY A 162 -18.81 -12.54 -41.21
C GLY A 162 -18.15 -11.24 -40.73
N LEU A 163 -17.97 -11.03 -39.43
CA LEU A 163 -17.37 -9.83 -38.83
C LEU A 163 -15.82 -9.85 -38.80
N HIS A 164 -15.17 -10.34 -39.85
CA HIS A 164 -13.71 -10.57 -39.85
C HIS A 164 -12.87 -9.29 -39.66
N ASN A 165 -13.42 -8.11 -39.92
CA ASN A 165 -12.75 -6.81 -39.76
C ASN A 165 -13.03 -6.14 -38.41
N LEU A 166 -13.76 -6.80 -37.50
CA LEU A 166 -14.13 -6.24 -36.21
C LEU A 166 -12.89 -6.01 -35.35
N LEU A 167 -12.73 -4.79 -34.86
CA LEU A 167 -11.62 -4.34 -34.02
C LEU A 167 -12.06 -4.11 -32.57
N ARG A 168 -13.30 -3.64 -32.35
CA ARG A 168 -13.84 -3.33 -31.02
C ARG A 168 -15.19 -3.98 -30.80
N LEU A 169 -15.31 -4.70 -29.68
CA LEU A 169 -16.54 -5.36 -29.29
C LEU A 169 -16.85 -5.04 -27.82
N HIS A 170 -17.97 -4.38 -27.59
CA HIS A 170 -18.46 -4.01 -26.27
C HIS A 170 -19.68 -4.84 -25.90
N LEU A 171 -19.51 -5.76 -24.96
CA LEU A 171 -20.51 -6.67 -24.40
C LEU A 171 -20.77 -6.41 -22.90
N ASN A 172 -20.18 -5.36 -22.32
CA ASN A 172 -20.28 -5.11 -20.89
C ASN A 172 -21.71 -4.80 -20.43
N SER A 173 -21.98 -5.03 -19.15
CA SER A 173 -23.27 -4.69 -18.52
C SER A 173 -24.45 -5.40 -19.20
N ASN A 174 -24.32 -6.72 -19.33
CA ASN A 174 -25.32 -7.65 -19.89
C ASN A 174 -25.65 -8.74 -18.84
N ARG A 175 -26.24 -9.87 -19.27
CA ARG A 175 -26.66 -10.98 -18.40
C ARG A 175 -25.93 -12.30 -18.72
N LEU A 176 -24.73 -12.23 -19.30
CA LEU A 176 -23.95 -13.41 -19.69
C LEU A 176 -23.41 -14.14 -18.45
N GLN A 177 -23.60 -15.46 -18.39
CA GLN A 177 -23.13 -16.29 -17.27
C GLN A 177 -21.84 -17.07 -17.58
N THR A 178 -21.50 -17.21 -18.85
CA THR A 178 -20.35 -17.97 -19.34
C THR A 178 -19.72 -17.24 -20.51
N ILE A 179 -18.44 -17.46 -20.77
CA ILE A 179 -17.77 -17.03 -22.00
C ILE A 179 -17.56 -18.28 -22.87
N ASN A 180 -18.05 -18.27 -24.10
CA ASN A 180 -17.81 -19.39 -25.03
C ASN A 180 -16.73 -18.99 -26.04
N SER A 181 -15.64 -19.77 -26.10
CA SER A 181 -14.53 -19.51 -27.03
C SER A 181 -14.96 -19.50 -28.49
N LYS A 182 -16.02 -20.24 -28.85
CA LYS A 182 -16.53 -20.31 -30.23
C LYS A 182 -17.03 -18.99 -30.77
N TRP A 183 -17.49 -18.08 -29.91
CA TRP A 183 -17.91 -16.73 -30.32
C TRP A 183 -16.80 -15.99 -31.05
N PHE A 184 -15.56 -16.24 -30.64
CA PHE A 184 -14.39 -15.50 -31.07
C PHE A 184 -13.72 -16.08 -32.32
N GLU A 185 -14.12 -17.28 -32.77
CA GLU A 185 -13.52 -17.96 -33.93
C GLU A 185 -13.66 -17.15 -35.23
N ALA A 186 -14.76 -16.41 -35.37
CA ALA A 186 -15.04 -15.59 -36.55
C ALA A 186 -14.34 -14.21 -36.53
N ILE A 187 -13.81 -13.77 -35.39
CA ILE A 187 -13.31 -12.40 -35.16
C ILE A 187 -11.85 -12.35 -34.65
N PRO A 188 -10.88 -12.99 -35.35
CA PRO A 188 -9.48 -13.06 -34.89
C PRO A 188 -8.74 -11.70 -34.91
N ASN A 189 -9.27 -10.70 -35.62
CA ASN A 189 -8.70 -9.36 -35.73
C ASN A 189 -9.13 -8.40 -34.61
N LEU A 190 -9.93 -8.87 -33.66
CA LEU A 190 -10.40 -8.06 -32.56
C LEU A 190 -9.22 -7.55 -31.72
N GLU A 191 -9.17 -6.24 -31.47
CA GLU A 191 -8.13 -5.59 -30.69
C GLU A 191 -8.62 -5.26 -29.27
N ILE A 192 -9.89 -4.93 -29.10
CA ILE A 192 -10.47 -4.52 -27.81
C ILE A 192 -11.74 -5.33 -27.54
N LEU A 193 -11.74 -6.02 -26.40
CA LEU A 193 -12.90 -6.74 -25.88
C LEU A 193 -13.27 -6.20 -24.49
N MET A 194 -14.49 -5.70 -24.37
CA MET A 194 -15.09 -5.33 -23.08
C MET A 194 -16.23 -6.29 -22.78
N ILE A 195 -16.08 -7.14 -21.76
CA ILE A 195 -17.12 -8.12 -21.37
C ILE A 195 -17.47 -8.03 -19.87
N GLY A 196 -16.94 -7.02 -19.19
CA GLY A 196 -17.19 -6.73 -17.77
C GLY A 196 -18.67 -6.56 -17.41
N GLU A 197 -18.96 -6.46 -16.11
CA GLU A 197 -20.31 -6.24 -15.56
C GLU A 197 -21.34 -7.27 -16.07
N ASN A 198 -20.87 -8.49 -16.30
CA ASN A 198 -21.70 -9.65 -16.58
C ASN A 198 -21.60 -10.63 -15.40
N PRO A 199 -22.66 -11.36 -15.04
CA PRO A 199 -22.65 -12.35 -13.97
C PRO A 199 -21.92 -13.65 -14.39
N ILE A 200 -20.71 -13.55 -14.94
CA ILE A 200 -19.95 -14.70 -15.42
C ILE A 200 -19.45 -15.51 -14.22
N ILE A 201 -19.80 -16.80 -14.20
CA ILE A 201 -19.53 -17.69 -13.07
C ILE A 201 -18.04 -18.04 -12.97
N ARG A 202 -17.40 -18.28 -14.11
CA ARG A 202 -15.98 -18.62 -14.23
C ARG A 202 -15.48 -18.39 -15.65
N ILE A 203 -14.17 -18.27 -15.80
CA ILE A 203 -13.46 -18.33 -17.08
C ILE A 203 -12.85 -19.73 -17.21
N GLU A 204 -12.82 -20.29 -18.42
CA GLU A 204 -12.21 -21.60 -18.69
C GLU A 204 -10.81 -21.46 -19.30
N ASP A 205 -10.02 -22.54 -19.29
CA ASP A 205 -8.73 -22.56 -19.97
C ASP A 205 -8.90 -22.33 -21.48
N MET A 206 -7.99 -21.53 -22.07
CA MET A 206 -7.98 -21.19 -23.50
C MET A 206 -9.25 -20.47 -23.99
N ASN A 207 -10.05 -19.86 -23.09
CA ASN A 207 -11.32 -19.23 -23.46
C ASN A 207 -11.20 -18.16 -24.56
N PHE A 208 -10.07 -17.45 -24.59
CA PHE A 208 -9.78 -16.35 -25.50
C PHE A 208 -8.78 -16.70 -26.61
N LYS A 209 -8.41 -17.98 -26.74
CA LYS A 209 -7.38 -18.45 -27.68
C LYS A 209 -7.56 -17.98 -29.15
N PRO A 210 -8.78 -17.86 -29.69
CA PRO A 210 -8.96 -17.36 -31.07
C PRO A 210 -8.57 -15.89 -31.28
N LEU A 211 -8.51 -15.08 -30.22
CA LEU A 211 -8.32 -13.63 -30.28
C LEU A 211 -6.82 -13.25 -30.38
N ILE A 212 -6.16 -13.71 -31.44
CA ILE A 212 -4.70 -13.59 -31.63
C ILE A 212 -4.19 -12.14 -31.72
N ASN A 213 -5.03 -11.19 -32.13
CA ASN A 213 -4.68 -9.77 -32.27
C ASN A 213 -5.18 -8.90 -31.09
N LEU A 214 -5.71 -9.53 -30.03
CA LEU A 214 -6.26 -8.79 -28.90
C LEU A 214 -5.16 -7.99 -28.20
N ARG A 215 -5.40 -6.70 -28.01
CA ARG A 215 -4.50 -5.76 -27.33
C ARG A 215 -5.04 -5.36 -25.96
N SER A 216 -6.36 -5.29 -25.80
CA SER A 216 -6.99 -4.86 -24.56
C SER A 216 -8.15 -5.77 -24.17
N LEU A 217 -8.11 -6.29 -22.95
CA LEU A 217 -9.15 -7.15 -22.39
C LEU A 217 -9.65 -6.58 -21.05
N LEU A 218 -10.93 -6.22 -21.00
CA LEU A 218 -11.54 -5.67 -19.79
C LEU A 218 -12.51 -6.69 -19.17
N LEU A 219 -12.11 -7.22 -18.01
CA LEU A 219 -12.85 -8.19 -17.20
C LEU A 219 -13.30 -7.55 -15.88
N ALA A 220 -13.84 -6.33 -15.95
CA ALA A 220 -14.23 -5.54 -14.80
C ALA A 220 -15.58 -5.99 -14.20
N GLY A 221 -15.73 -6.05 -12.87
CA GLY A 221 -17.05 -6.19 -12.24
C GLY A 221 -17.74 -7.56 -12.46
N ILE A 222 -16.98 -8.64 -12.60
CA ILE A 222 -17.51 -9.99 -12.91
C ILE A 222 -17.64 -10.87 -11.65
N ASN A 223 -17.13 -10.41 -10.49
CA ASN A 223 -17.04 -11.19 -9.24
C ASN A 223 -16.13 -12.43 -9.31
N LEU A 224 -15.10 -12.42 -10.16
CA LEU A 224 -14.15 -13.53 -10.27
C LEU A 224 -13.30 -13.67 -9.00
N THR A 225 -13.14 -14.89 -8.50
CA THR A 225 -12.28 -15.20 -7.35
C THR A 225 -10.90 -15.71 -7.76
N GLU A 226 -10.82 -16.35 -8.93
CA GLU A 226 -9.60 -16.94 -9.50
C GLU A 226 -9.64 -16.92 -11.03
N ILE A 227 -8.48 -17.03 -11.66
CA ILE A 227 -8.29 -17.19 -13.10
C ILE A 227 -7.54 -18.51 -13.33
N PRO A 228 -8.02 -19.40 -14.20
CA PRO A 228 -7.28 -20.62 -14.55
C PRO A 228 -5.90 -20.33 -15.17
N ASP A 229 -4.93 -21.20 -14.91
CA ASP A 229 -3.53 -21.05 -15.32
C ASP A 229 -3.33 -20.87 -16.84
N HIS A 230 -4.21 -21.43 -17.67
CA HIS A 230 -4.12 -21.38 -19.14
C HIS A 230 -5.25 -20.54 -19.77
N ALA A 231 -5.98 -19.74 -18.99
CA ALA A 231 -7.09 -18.92 -19.49
C ALA A 231 -6.66 -17.94 -20.60
N PHE A 232 -5.45 -17.37 -20.51
CA PHE A 232 -4.93 -16.37 -21.45
C PHE A 232 -3.99 -16.93 -22.53
N VAL A 233 -3.92 -18.26 -22.69
CA VAL A 233 -3.14 -18.87 -23.77
C VAL A 233 -3.69 -18.43 -25.14
N GLY A 234 -2.81 -17.94 -26.01
CA GLY A 234 -3.14 -17.41 -27.34
C GLY A 234 -3.17 -15.88 -27.41
N LEU A 235 -3.13 -15.17 -26.27
CA LEU A 235 -3.17 -13.71 -26.20
C LEU A 235 -1.75 -13.09 -26.22
N GLU A 236 -0.93 -13.45 -27.21
CA GLU A 236 0.48 -13.03 -27.27
C GLU A 236 0.67 -11.52 -27.49
N ASN A 237 -0.30 -10.86 -28.13
CA ASN A 237 -0.26 -9.43 -28.42
C ASN A 237 -0.94 -8.56 -27.35
N LEU A 238 -1.39 -9.16 -26.24
CA LEU A 238 -2.13 -8.43 -25.22
C LEU A 238 -1.24 -7.41 -24.52
N GLU A 239 -1.67 -6.15 -24.56
CA GLU A 239 -0.94 -5.02 -23.97
C GLU A 239 -1.60 -4.51 -22.69
N SER A 240 -2.90 -4.68 -22.54
CA SER A 240 -3.67 -4.16 -21.40
C SER A 240 -4.67 -5.19 -20.90
N ILE A 241 -4.71 -5.39 -19.58
CA ILE A 241 -5.74 -6.20 -18.93
C ILE A 241 -6.24 -5.49 -17.67
N SER A 242 -7.55 -5.44 -17.51
CA SER A 242 -8.18 -4.91 -16.30
C SER A 242 -9.03 -5.97 -15.61
N PHE A 243 -8.75 -6.14 -14.32
CA PHE A 243 -9.48 -6.96 -13.35
C PHE A 243 -10.23 -6.10 -12.34
N TYR A 244 -10.53 -4.84 -12.68
CA TYR A 244 -11.21 -3.89 -11.80
C TYR A 244 -12.45 -4.52 -11.14
N ASP A 245 -12.60 -4.34 -9.83
CA ASP A 245 -13.80 -4.77 -9.08
C ASP A 245 -14.15 -6.26 -9.19
N ASN A 246 -13.17 -7.13 -8.92
CA ASN A 246 -13.39 -8.56 -8.76
C ASN A 246 -13.21 -8.99 -7.30
N LYS A 247 -13.03 -10.29 -7.05
CA LYS A 247 -12.91 -10.90 -5.72
C LYS A 247 -11.57 -11.64 -5.56
N PHE A 248 -10.53 -11.20 -6.26
CA PHE A 248 -9.21 -11.80 -6.16
C PHE A 248 -8.58 -11.57 -4.78
N VAL A 249 -8.26 -12.65 -4.07
CA VAL A 249 -7.54 -12.60 -2.79
C VAL A 249 -6.01 -12.62 -3.00
N LYS A 250 -5.57 -13.01 -4.20
CA LYS A 250 -4.16 -13.11 -4.62
C LYS A 250 -4.03 -12.69 -6.08
N VAL A 251 -2.85 -12.26 -6.49
CA VAL A 251 -2.54 -11.97 -7.90
C VAL A 251 -2.56 -13.28 -8.72
N PRO A 252 -3.27 -13.35 -9.86
CA PRO A 252 -3.32 -14.54 -10.73
C PRO A 252 -2.03 -14.68 -11.56
N HIS A 253 -0.89 -14.83 -10.88
CA HIS A 253 0.45 -14.76 -11.48
C HIS A 253 0.69 -15.81 -12.56
N THR A 254 0.25 -17.06 -12.39
CA THR A 254 0.45 -18.14 -13.38
C THR A 254 -0.20 -17.84 -14.73
N ALA A 255 -1.42 -17.30 -14.70
CA ALA A 255 -2.14 -16.89 -15.91
C ALA A 255 -1.51 -15.63 -16.53
N LEU A 256 -1.12 -14.66 -15.70
CA LEU A 256 -0.47 -13.41 -16.15
C LEU A 256 0.90 -13.66 -16.81
N GLN A 257 1.63 -14.71 -16.43
CA GLN A 257 2.88 -15.10 -17.09
C GLN A 257 2.68 -15.53 -18.56
N LYS A 258 1.45 -15.85 -18.99
CA LYS A 258 1.17 -16.21 -20.40
C LYS A 258 1.09 -14.98 -21.32
N VAL A 259 0.87 -13.79 -20.77
CA VAL A 259 0.72 -12.52 -21.52
C VAL A 259 2.01 -11.70 -21.43
N ILE A 260 3.05 -12.16 -22.13
CA ILE A 260 4.42 -11.64 -22.01
C ILE A 260 4.60 -10.18 -22.46
N ASN A 261 3.72 -9.67 -23.32
CA ASN A 261 3.77 -8.31 -23.86
C ASN A 261 2.92 -7.30 -23.09
N LEU A 262 2.40 -7.69 -21.91
CA LEU A 262 1.53 -6.84 -21.11
C LEU A 262 2.26 -5.58 -20.64
N LYS A 263 1.64 -4.43 -20.90
CA LYS A 263 2.14 -3.08 -20.55
C LYS A 263 1.32 -2.45 -19.43
N PHE A 264 0.03 -2.75 -19.33
CA PHE A 264 -0.88 -2.16 -18.35
C PHE A 264 -1.62 -3.27 -17.60
N LEU A 265 -1.48 -3.28 -16.27
CA LEU A 265 -2.20 -4.19 -15.39
C LEU A 265 -2.97 -3.40 -14.35
N ASP A 266 -4.29 -3.57 -14.36
CA ASP A 266 -5.21 -2.99 -13.41
C ASP A 266 -5.80 -4.07 -12.49
N LEU A 267 -5.40 -4.07 -11.22
CA LEU A 267 -5.90 -4.93 -10.14
C LEU A 267 -6.78 -4.16 -9.15
N ASN A 268 -7.17 -2.93 -9.48
CA ASN A 268 -7.86 -2.04 -8.56
C ASN A 268 -9.16 -2.68 -8.02
N LYS A 269 -9.54 -2.32 -6.79
CA LYS A 269 -10.79 -2.75 -6.14
C LYS A 269 -10.91 -4.29 -5.98
N ASN A 270 -9.80 -4.97 -5.73
CA ASN A 270 -9.77 -6.39 -5.36
C ASN A 270 -9.39 -6.60 -3.88
N PRO A 271 -9.88 -7.64 -3.21
CA PRO A 271 -9.54 -7.96 -1.82
C PRO A 271 -8.17 -8.69 -1.69
N ILE A 272 -7.16 -8.26 -2.46
CA ILE A 272 -5.81 -8.82 -2.36
C ILE A 272 -5.20 -8.38 -1.05
N ASN A 273 -4.78 -9.33 -0.22
CA ASN A 273 -4.30 -9.00 1.12
C ASN A 273 -2.86 -8.51 1.15
N ARG A 274 -2.00 -9.01 0.25
CA ARG A 274 -0.57 -8.75 0.22
C ARG A 274 -0.05 -8.91 -1.20
N ILE A 275 0.89 -8.06 -1.58
CA ILE A 275 1.69 -8.24 -2.80
C ILE A 275 2.99 -8.92 -2.41
N ARG A 276 3.23 -10.10 -2.98
CA ARG A 276 4.30 -11.02 -2.61
C ARG A 276 5.37 -11.06 -3.69
N ARG A 277 6.55 -11.54 -3.30
CA ARG A 277 7.61 -11.88 -4.26
C ARG A 277 7.10 -12.90 -5.27
N GLY A 278 7.27 -12.58 -6.56
CA GLY A 278 6.92 -13.46 -7.67
C GLY A 278 5.55 -13.18 -8.30
N ASP A 279 4.69 -12.38 -7.66
CA ASP A 279 3.35 -12.03 -8.19
C ASP A 279 3.42 -11.40 -9.59
N PHE A 280 4.48 -10.63 -9.86
CA PHE A 280 4.72 -9.96 -11.16
C PHE A 280 5.98 -10.49 -11.87
N SER A 281 6.39 -11.72 -11.58
CA SER A 281 7.58 -12.32 -12.20
C SER A 281 7.47 -12.39 -13.73
N ASN A 282 8.57 -12.08 -14.42
CA ASN A 282 8.71 -12.10 -15.88
C ASN A 282 7.82 -11.10 -16.66
N MET A 283 7.21 -10.12 -15.99
CA MET A 283 6.41 -9.08 -16.64
C MET A 283 7.29 -7.93 -17.18
N LEU A 284 8.29 -8.26 -17.99
CA LEU A 284 9.40 -7.35 -18.36
C LEU A 284 8.96 -6.07 -19.09
N HIS A 285 7.82 -6.11 -19.77
CA HIS A 285 7.25 -5.00 -20.54
C HIS A 285 6.21 -4.18 -19.80
N LEU A 286 5.91 -4.53 -18.54
CA LEU A 286 4.92 -3.83 -17.73
C LEU A 286 5.37 -2.38 -17.49
N LYS A 287 4.49 -1.42 -17.81
CA LYS A 287 4.74 0.02 -17.70
C LYS A 287 3.95 0.66 -16.56
N GLU A 288 2.76 0.17 -16.29
CA GLU A 288 1.87 0.70 -15.26
C GLU A 288 1.18 -0.42 -14.49
N LEU A 289 1.18 -0.28 -13.17
CA LEU A 289 0.55 -1.20 -12.24
C LEU A 289 -0.42 -0.42 -11.33
N GLY A 290 -1.71 -0.74 -11.45
CA GLY A 290 -2.76 -0.24 -10.57
C GLY A 290 -3.11 -1.24 -9.48
N ILE A 291 -2.94 -0.84 -8.22
CA ILE A 291 -3.30 -1.57 -7.00
C ILE A 291 -4.00 -0.62 -6.01
N ASN A 292 -4.98 0.11 -6.52
CA ASN A 292 -5.77 1.12 -5.81
C ASN A 292 -7.06 0.52 -5.23
N ASN A 293 -7.62 1.18 -4.21
CA ASN A 293 -8.94 0.85 -3.64
C ASN A 293 -9.06 -0.60 -3.16
N MET A 294 -7.97 -1.23 -2.72
CA MET A 294 -7.94 -2.60 -2.23
C MET A 294 -8.18 -2.63 -0.71
N PRO A 295 -9.38 -3.03 -0.25
CA PRO A 295 -9.77 -2.89 1.16
C PRO A 295 -8.98 -3.80 2.09
N GLU A 296 -8.46 -4.92 1.59
CA GLU A 296 -7.74 -5.91 2.38
C GLU A 296 -6.22 -5.81 2.27
N LEU A 297 -5.68 -4.92 1.41
CA LEU A 297 -4.24 -4.82 1.19
C LEU A 297 -3.56 -4.28 2.44
N VAL A 298 -2.76 -5.11 3.11
CA VAL A 298 -2.05 -4.76 4.35
C VAL A 298 -0.59 -4.37 4.08
N SER A 299 0.08 -5.08 3.17
CA SER A 299 1.53 -4.91 2.98
C SER A 299 2.03 -5.24 1.56
N ILE A 300 3.16 -4.64 1.22
CA ILE A 300 3.97 -4.98 0.04
C ILE A 300 5.31 -5.55 0.52
N ASP A 301 5.58 -6.79 0.15
CA ASP A 301 6.71 -7.56 0.66
C ASP A 301 8.05 -7.21 -0.01
N SER A 302 9.13 -7.71 0.60
CA SER A 302 10.47 -7.62 0.02
C SER A 302 10.52 -8.26 -1.37
N LEU A 303 11.10 -7.55 -2.34
CA LEU A 303 11.20 -7.98 -3.73
C LEU A 303 9.85 -8.35 -4.38
N ALA A 304 8.75 -7.76 -3.89
CA ALA A 304 7.42 -7.97 -4.47
C ALA A 304 7.33 -7.42 -5.89
N ILE A 305 7.93 -6.25 -6.12
CA ILE A 305 7.97 -5.56 -7.42
C ILE A 305 9.44 -5.43 -7.80
N ASP A 306 10.01 -6.53 -8.29
CA ASP A 306 11.41 -6.65 -8.67
C ASP A 306 11.57 -6.93 -10.17
N ASN A 307 12.65 -6.39 -10.75
CA ASN A 307 13.12 -6.70 -12.09
C ASN A 307 12.09 -6.39 -13.20
N LEU A 308 11.44 -5.22 -13.11
CA LEU A 308 10.52 -4.70 -14.11
C LEU A 308 11.16 -3.48 -14.81
N PRO A 309 11.94 -3.69 -15.89
CA PRO A 309 12.79 -2.66 -16.48
C PRO A 309 12.01 -1.55 -17.21
N ASP A 310 10.79 -1.84 -17.66
CA ASP A 310 9.92 -0.89 -18.36
C ASP A 310 8.90 -0.19 -17.46
N LEU A 311 8.84 -0.54 -16.17
CA LEU A 311 7.84 -0.01 -15.24
C LEU A 311 8.09 1.47 -14.97
N ARG A 312 7.08 2.30 -15.20
CA ARG A 312 7.13 3.76 -15.08
C ARG A 312 6.26 4.29 -13.97
N LYS A 313 5.14 3.63 -13.67
CA LYS A 313 4.14 4.12 -12.73
C LYS A 313 3.59 3.00 -11.87
N ILE A 314 3.58 3.24 -10.56
CA ILE A 314 2.92 2.38 -9.58
C ILE A 314 1.89 3.23 -8.84
N GLU A 315 0.64 2.78 -8.87
CA GLU A 315 -0.46 3.41 -8.14
C GLU A 315 -0.99 2.46 -7.05
N ALA A 316 -0.71 2.79 -5.79
CA ALA A 316 -1.22 2.09 -4.63
C ALA A 316 -1.95 3.09 -3.72
N THR A 317 -3.03 3.68 -4.22
CA THR A 317 -3.79 4.73 -3.53
C THR A 317 -5.09 4.20 -2.94
N ASN A 318 -5.56 4.86 -1.88
CA ASN A 318 -6.84 4.55 -1.25
C ASN A 318 -6.96 3.09 -0.76
N ASN A 319 -5.88 2.54 -0.20
CA ASN A 319 -5.85 1.22 0.43
C ASN A 319 -5.85 1.39 1.96
N PRO A 320 -7.03 1.33 2.61
CA PRO A 320 -7.19 1.75 4.01
C PRO A 320 -6.43 0.90 5.02
N ARG A 321 -5.96 -0.30 4.63
CA ARG A 321 -5.20 -1.21 5.49
C ARG A 321 -3.71 -1.26 5.17
N LEU A 322 -3.26 -0.62 4.08
CA LEU A 322 -1.88 -0.69 3.63
C LEU A 322 -1.02 0.10 4.60
N SER A 323 -0.37 -0.61 5.52
CA SER A 323 0.32 -0.04 6.68
C SER A 323 1.81 -0.35 6.70
N TYR A 324 2.30 -1.19 5.79
CA TYR A 324 3.71 -1.54 5.70
C TYR A 324 4.18 -1.77 4.26
N ILE A 325 5.29 -1.14 3.90
CA ILE A 325 6.03 -1.41 2.66
C ILE A 325 7.46 -1.77 3.07
N ASN A 326 7.94 -2.92 2.64
CA ASN A 326 9.30 -3.34 2.95
C ASN A 326 10.34 -2.40 2.29
N PRO A 327 11.48 -2.11 2.94
CA PRO A 327 12.54 -1.28 2.36
C PRO A 327 12.99 -1.69 0.96
N ASN A 328 12.97 -2.99 0.65
CA ASN A 328 13.37 -3.58 -0.63
C ASN A 328 12.17 -4.03 -1.48
N ALA A 329 10.97 -3.51 -1.23
CA ALA A 329 9.77 -3.86 -1.99
C ALA A 329 9.88 -3.53 -3.48
N PHE A 330 10.54 -2.40 -3.78
CA PHE A 330 10.79 -1.90 -5.12
C PHE A 330 12.27 -2.08 -5.45
N TYR A 331 12.62 -3.07 -6.28
CA TYR A 331 14.01 -3.38 -6.59
C TYR A 331 14.22 -3.47 -8.10
N ARG A 332 15.36 -2.96 -8.60
CA ARG A 332 15.71 -2.93 -10.02
C ARG A 332 14.59 -2.37 -10.92
N LEU A 333 14.10 -1.18 -10.58
CA LEU A 333 13.09 -0.45 -11.36
C LEU A 333 13.71 0.80 -12.01
N PRO A 334 14.57 0.64 -13.04
CA PRO A 334 15.38 1.73 -13.58
C PRO A 334 14.56 2.84 -14.25
N LYS A 335 13.34 2.56 -14.73
CA LYS A 335 12.50 3.55 -15.44
C LYS A 335 11.33 4.07 -14.60
N LEU A 336 11.26 3.75 -13.31
CA LEU A 336 10.14 4.19 -12.48
C LEU A 336 10.20 5.70 -12.30
N GLU A 337 9.14 6.40 -12.70
CA GLU A 337 9.03 7.86 -12.67
C GLU A 337 8.02 8.36 -11.63
N SER A 338 6.96 7.59 -11.38
CA SER A 338 5.82 8.01 -10.54
C SER A 338 5.43 6.90 -9.55
N LEU A 339 5.40 7.24 -8.26
CA LEU A 339 5.03 6.33 -7.17
C LEU A 339 3.93 6.96 -6.30
N MET A 340 2.70 6.48 -6.43
CA MET A 340 1.54 7.02 -5.72
C MET A 340 1.17 6.12 -4.53
N LEU A 341 1.29 6.64 -3.30
CA LEU A 341 1.07 5.95 -2.03
C LEU A 341 0.15 6.75 -1.09
N ASN A 342 -0.67 7.67 -1.62
CA ASN A 342 -1.56 8.49 -0.80
C ASN A 342 -2.83 7.75 -0.38
N SER A 343 -3.44 8.26 0.69
CA SER A 343 -4.70 7.73 1.24
C SER A 343 -4.58 6.26 1.68
N ASN A 344 -3.50 5.92 2.38
CA ASN A 344 -3.29 4.59 2.96
C ASN A 344 -3.16 4.68 4.50
N ALA A 345 -2.68 3.61 5.13
CA ALA A 345 -2.42 3.53 6.57
C ALA A 345 -0.92 3.52 6.90
N LEU A 346 -0.07 4.08 6.03
CA LEU A 346 1.39 4.06 6.21
C LEU A 346 1.80 5.01 7.34
N SER A 347 2.56 4.51 8.31
CA SER A 347 3.16 5.34 9.35
C SER A 347 4.44 6.04 8.88
N ALA A 348 5.21 5.40 8.00
CA ALA A 348 6.42 5.97 7.45
C ALA A 348 6.82 5.25 6.16
N ILE A 349 7.77 5.83 5.41
CA ILE A 349 8.44 5.20 4.28
C ILE A 349 9.95 5.35 4.50
N TYR A 350 10.67 4.24 4.40
CA TYR A 350 12.12 4.23 4.55
C TYR A 350 12.80 5.00 3.42
N ARG A 351 13.88 5.71 3.77
CA ARG A 351 14.73 6.40 2.79
C ARG A 351 15.25 5.45 1.70
N ASN A 352 15.71 4.27 2.09
CA ASN A 352 16.28 3.28 1.18
C ASN A 352 15.28 2.83 0.10
N THR A 353 13.99 2.77 0.42
CA THR A 353 12.92 2.45 -0.55
C THR A 353 12.93 3.41 -1.75
N ILE A 354 13.32 4.67 -1.50
CA ILE A 354 13.35 5.74 -2.50
C ILE A 354 14.73 5.85 -3.14
N ASP A 355 15.81 5.73 -2.36
CA ASP A 355 17.19 5.81 -2.87
C ASP A 355 17.50 4.69 -3.88
N LEU A 356 16.77 3.57 -3.84
CA LEU A 356 16.84 2.48 -4.82
C LEU A 356 16.23 2.82 -6.20
N LEU A 357 15.56 3.97 -6.34
CA LEU A 357 14.81 4.37 -7.54
C LEU A 357 15.49 5.55 -8.26
N PRO A 358 16.37 5.30 -9.26
CA PRO A 358 17.26 6.31 -9.80
C PRO A 358 16.57 7.40 -10.65
N ASN A 359 15.42 7.09 -11.26
CA ASN A 359 14.70 8.00 -12.17
C ASN A 359 13.35 8.48 -11.61
N LEU A 360 13.12 8.30 -10.30
CA LEU A 360 11.87 8.71 -9.69
C LEU A 360 11.73 10.24 -9.75
N LYS A 361 10.64 10.71 -10.38
CA LYS A 361 10.35 12.13 -10.57
C LYS A 361 9.36 12.63 -9.53
N GLU A 362 8.34 11.82 -9.21
CA GLU A 362 7.28 12.22 -8.31
C GLU A 362 6.84 11.11 -7.36
N ILE A 363 6.42 11.53 -6.16
CA ILE A 363 5.90 10.66 -5.13
C ILE A 363 4.69 11.32 -4.44
N SER A 364 3.68 10.51 -4.13
CA SER A 364 2.52 10.95 -3.36
C SER A 364 2.40 10.13 -2.07
N ILE A 365 2.41 10.79 -0.91
CA ILE A 365 2.35 10.12 0.41
C ILE A 365 1.40 10.83 1.39
N HIS A 366 0.65 11.84 0.91
CA HIS A 366 -0.31 12.57 1.74
C HIS A 366 -1.47 11.66 2.18
N SER A 367 -2.28 12.14 3.13
CA SER A 367 -3.41 11.39 3.67
C SER A 367 -3.03 10.02 4.23
N ASN A 368 -1.87 9.95 4.90
CA ASN A 368 -1.39 8.79 5.65
C ASN A 368 -1.19 9.19 7.12
N PRO A 369 -1.33 8.26 8.09
CA PRO A 369 -1.08 8.52 9.50
C PRO A 369 0.42 8.57 9.82
N ILE A 370 1.12 9.58 9.28
CA ILE A 370 2.58 9.65 9.35
C ILE A 370 3.06 9.85 10.79
N ARG A 371 4.00 9.01 11.22
CA ARG A 371 4.77 9.15 12.45
C ARG A 371 6.09 9.88 12.15
N CYS A 372 6.21 11.09 12.68
CA CYS A 372 7.32 12.02 12.49
C CYS A 372 8.50 11.70 13.40
N ASP A 373 9.19 10.61 13.07
CA ASP A 373 10.33 10.12 13.82
C ASP A 373 11.54 9.81 12.92
N CYS A 374 12.40 8.90 13.40
CA CYS A 374 13.63 8.52 12.75
C CYS A 374 13.46 8.00 11.31
N VAL A 375 12.35 7.35 10.99
CA VAL A 375 12.16 6.71 9.69
C VAL A 375 11.80 7.72 8.60
N ILE A 376 10.99 8.75 8.93
CA ILE A 376 10.52 9.75 7.95
C ILE A 376 11.38 11.02 7.93
N ARG A 377 12.32 11.18 8.88
CA ARG A 377 13.22 12.33 9.02
C ARG A 377 13.94 12.73 7.73
N TRP A 378 14.27 11.78 6.87
CA TRP A 378 14.96 12.02 5.59
C TRP A 378 14.19 12.94 4.65
N ILE A 379 12.85 13.02 4.77
CA ILE A 379 12.04 13.91 3.93
C ILE A 379 12.53 15.35 4.06
N ASN A 380 12.97 15.76 5.25
CA ASN A 380 13.45 17.13 5.52
C ASN A 380 14.98 17.28 5.36
N MET A 381 15.69 16.24 4.92
CA MET A 381 17.13 16.26 4.71
C MET A 381 17.46 16.52 3.23
N ASN A 382 18.07 17.69 2.93
CA ASN A 382 18.51 18.11 1.59
C ASN A 382 17.41 18.15 0.51
N LYS A 383 17.73 18.79 -0.64
CA LYS A 383 16.83 18.84 -1.80
C LYS A 383 16.87 17.50 -2.53
N THR A 384 15.90 16.63 -2.27
CA THR A 384 15.59 15.52 -3.18
C THR A 384 15.17 16.10 -4.54
N HIS A 385 15.61 15.52 -5.64
CA HIS A 385 15.13 15.89 -6.99
C HIS A 385 13.67 15.46 -7.24
N ILE A 386 13.09 14.72 -6.29
CA ILE A 386 11.74 14.15 -6.34
C ILE A 386 10.72 15.21 -5.93
N ARG A 387 9.68 15.36 -6.76
CA ARG A 387 8.50 16.18 -6.48
C ARG A 387 7.54 15.41 -5.56
N PHE A 388 7.22 16.00 -4.42
CA PHE A 388 6.17 15.48 -3.54
C PHE A 388 4.83 16.10 -3.95
N MET A 389 3.83 15.27 -4.20
CA MET A 389 2.47 15.70 -4.51
C MET A 389 1.72 16.06 -3.22
N GLU A 390 0.89 17.11 -3.30
CA GLU A 390 0.04 17.59 -2.20
C GLU A 390 0.78 17.76 -0.85
N LEU A 391 1.92 18.45 -0.87
CA LEU A 391 2.76 18.71 0.31
C LEU A 391 1.99 19.34 1.48
N ASP A 392 1.00 20.18 1.20
CA ASP A 392 0.19 20.87 2.21
C ASP A 392 -0.71 19.91 3.00
N SER A 393 -0.92 18.69 2.50
CA SER A 393 -1.77 17.65 3.09
C SER A 393 -1.00 16.53 3.79
N LEU A 394 0.30 16.74 4.07
CA LEU A 394 1.17 15.80 4.74
C LEU A 394 1.40 16.21 6.21
N PHE A 395 0.69 15.57 7.14
CA PHE A 395 0.71 15.91 8.57
C PHE A 395 1.20 14.76 9.45
N CYS A 396 1.86 15.10 10.55
CA CYS A 396 2.24 14.16 11.59
C CYS A 396 1.02 13.79 12.44
N VAL A 397 0.83 12.50 12.72
CA VAL A 397 -0.13 11.99 13.72
C VAL A 397 0.56 11.66 15.03
N ASP A 398 1.81 11.21 14.94
CA ASP A 398 2.68 10.89 16.07
C ASP A 398 4.08 11.46 15.79
N PRO A 399 4.94 11.63 16.81
CA PRO A 399 4.62 11.58 18.22
C PRO A 399 3.78 12.82 18.64
N PRO A 400 3.24 12.85 19.88
CA PRO A 400 2.26 13.85 20.34
C PRO A 400 2.75 15.29 20.26
N GLU A 401 4.07 15.49 20.33
CA GLU A 401 4.72 16.80 20.23
C GLU A 401 4.55 17.43 18.83
N PHE A 402 4.41 16.59 17.79
CA PHE A 402 4.26 17.02 16.40
C PHE A 402 2.85 16.79 15.84
N GLN A 403 1.92 16.26 16.63
CA GLN A 403 0.57 15.94 16.15
C GLN A 403 -0.11 17.15 15.49
N GLY A 404 -0.57 16.98 14.26
CA GLY A 404 -1.21 18.00 13.44
C GLY A 404 -0.26 18.99 12.75
N GLN A 405 1.06 18.91 13.00
CA GLN A 405 2.03 19.73 12.29
C GLN A 405 2.29 19.17 10.89
N ASN A 406 2.57 20.05 9.92
CA ASN A 406 2.97 19.61 8.59
C ASN A 406 4.38 18.98 8.66
N VAL A 407 4.56 17.81 8.06
CA VAL A 407 5.82 17.05 8.11
C VAL A 407 7.01 17.90 7.67
N ARG A 408 6.84 18.77 6.67
CA ARG A 408 7.91 19.65 6.15
C ARG A 408 8.30 20.80 7.07
N GLN A 409 7.44 21.14 8.03
CA GLN A 409 7.69 22.22 8.99
C GLN A 409 8.50 21.75 10.20
N VAL A 410 8.45 20.45 10.52
CA VAL A 410 9.22 19.86 11.61
C VAL A 410 10.69 19.76 11.21
N HIS A 411 11.57 20.47 11.90
CA HIS A 411 12.98 20.47 11.54
C HIS A 411 13.58 19.07 11.74
N PHE A 412 14.37 18.57 10.79
CA PHE A 412 14.88 17.19 10.83
C PHE A 412 15.67 16.85 12.12
N ARG A 413 16.31 17.84 12.75
CA ARG A 413 17.02 17.67 14.03
C ARG A 413 16.10 17.49 15.24
N GLU A 414 14.85 17.91 15.14
CA GLU A 414 13.85 17.72 16.19
C GLU A 414 13.29 16.29 16.16
N MET A 415 13.29 15.65 14.98
CA MET A 415 13.01 14.23 14.86
C MET A 415 14.21 13.40 15.37
N MET A 416 13.94 12.32 16.08
CA MET A 416 14.99 11.43 16.62
C MET A 416 15.80 10.76 15.50
N GLU A 417 17.06 10.39 15.77
CA GLU A 417 17.91 9.64 14.82
C GLU A 417 17.69 8.12 14.89
N ILE A 418 17.32 7.63 16.06
CA ILE A 418 16.93 6.26 16.35
C ILE A 418 15.57 6.29 17.04
N CYS A 419 14.72 5.30 16.82
CA CYS A 419 13.38 5.30 17.39
C CYS A 419 12.87 3.90 17.76
N LEU A 420 11.86 3.88 18.63
CA LEU A 420 11.23 2.66 19.09
C LEU A 420 10.54 1.94 17.93
N PRO A 421 10.58 0.59 17.89
CA PRO A 421 9.83 -0.18 16.92
C PRO A 421 8.34 0.16 16.97
N LEU A 422 7.69 0.10 15.80
CA LEU A 422 6.24 0.21 15.67
C LEU A 422 5.75 -0.93 14.80
N ILE A 423 5.06 -1.90 15.39
CA ILE A 423 4.39 -2.96 14.65
C ILE A 423 3.23 -2.36 13.86
N ALA A 424 3.17 -2.65 12.55
CA ALA A 424 2.17 -2.08 11.67
C ALA A 424 0.74 -2.33 12.22
N PRO A 425 -0.10 -1.29 12.36
CA PRO A 425 -1.41 -1.40 13.01
C PRO A 425 -2.32 -2.47 12.40
N GLU A 426 -2.23 -2.70 11.09
CA GLU A 426 -3.07 -3.66 10.37
C GLU A 426 -2.40 -5.02 10.12
N SER A 427 -1.26 -5.31 10.77
CA SER A 427 -0.50 -6.57 10.62
C SER A 427 -1.36 -7.84 10.72
N PHE A 428 -2.19 -7.93 11.76
CA PHE A 428 -3.11 -9.04 12.00
C PHE A 428 -4.22 -8.62 12.98
N PRO A 429 -5.41 -9.26 12.93
CA PRO A 429 -6.52 -8.94 13.83
C PRO A 429 -6.23 -9.38 15.27
N ALA A 430 -6.88 -8.72 16.24
CA ALA A 430 -6.70 -9.01 17.67
C ALA A 430 -7.33 -10.36 18.12
N ASN A 431 -8.33 -10.85 17.39
CA ASN A 431 -9.05 -12.08 17.71
C ASN A 431 -9.28 -12.90 16.43
N LEU A 432 -9.08 -14.21 16.51
CA LEU A 432 -9.30 -15.16 15.43
C LEU A 432 -10.01 -16.40 15.95
N ASN A 433 -11.01 -16.86 15.20
CA ASN A 433 -11.70 -18.12 15.48
C ASN A 433 -11.46 -19.08 14.32
N LEU A 434 -10.80 -20.20 14.61
CA LEU A 434 -10.32 -21.15 13.63
C LEU A 434 -10.94 -22.53 13.89
N LYS A 435 -11.06 -23.34 12.83
CA LYS A 435 -11.50 -24.74 12.96
C LYS A 435 -10.30 -25.63 13.30
N ALA A 436 -10.53 -26.70 14.05
CA ALA A 436 -9.48 -27.70 14.29
C ALA A 436 -8.91 -28.24 12.97
N GLY A 437 -7.58 -28.42 12.91
CA GLY A 437 -6.84 -28.87 11.72
C GLY A 437 -6.57 -27.78 10.66
N SER A 438 -7.00 -26.54 10.89
CA SER A 438 -6.67 -25.42 9.99
C SER A 438 -5.21 -24.98 10.15
N SER A 439 -4.71 -24.26 9.14
CA SER A 439 -3.37 -23.62 9.18
C SER A 439 -3.52 -22.13 8.93
N ILE A 440 -2.68 -21.31 9.58
CA ILE A 440 -2.73 -19.86 9.47
C ILE A 440 -1.33 -19.25 9.39
N SER A 441 -1.23 -18.12 8.70
CA SER A 441 -0.04 -17.27 8.67
C SER A 441 -0.36 -15.91 9.28
N LEU A 442 0.36 -15.52 10.32
CA LEU A 442 0.25 -14.24 11.02
C LEU A 442 1.46 -13.38 10.68
N HIS A 443 1.24 -12.30 9.96
CA HIS A 443 2.32 -11.46 9.45
C HIS A 443 2.60 -10.32 10.41
N CYS A 444 3.76 -10.33 11.06
CA CYS A 444 4.19 -9.21 11.88
C CYS A 444 5.27 -8.42 11.16
N ARG A 445 5.07 -7.10 11.01
CA ARG A 445 6.04 -6.18 10.41
C ARG A 445 6.16 -4.95 11.29
N ALA A 446 7.36 -4.43 11.46
CA ALA A 446 7.59 -3.25 12.27
C ALA A 446 8.49 -2.22 11.58
N THR A 447 8.26 -0.95 11.87
CA THR A 447 9.08 0.17 11.42
C THR A 447 9.93 0.71 12.56
N ALA A 448 11.25 0.84 12.37
CA ALA A 448 12.17 1.40 13.36
C ALA A 448 13.53 1.74 12.72
N GLU A 449 14.34 2.58 13.39
CA GLU A 449 15.78 2.71 13.15
C GLU A 449 16.52 2.56 14.49
N PRO A 450 17.47 1.62 14.62
CA PRO A 450 17.80 0.56 13.67
C PRO A 450 16.68 -0.47 13.51
N GLU A 451 16.72 -1.23 12.41
CA GLU A 451 15.74 -2.26 12.07
C GLU A 451 15.53 -3.25 13.24
N PRO A 452 14.27 -3.55 13.61
CA PRO A 452 13.99 -4.37 14.79
C PRO A 452 14.08 -5.87 14.51
N GLU A 453 14.54 -6.63 15.50
CA GLU A 453 14.41 -8.08 15.51
C GLU A 453 12.97 -8.46 15.88
N ILE A 454 12.34 -9.30 15.05
CA ILE A 454 10.98 -9.78 15.26
C ILE A 454 11.00 -11.23 15.73
N TYR A 455 10.26 -11.52 16.79
CA TYR A 455 10.05 -12.88 17.27
C TYR A 455 8.64 -13.05 17.83
N TRP A 456 8.23 -14.31 18.03
CA TRP A 456 6.90 -14.63 18.53
C TRP A 456 6.97 -15.34 19.88
N ILE A 457 5.92 -15.16 20.68
CA ILE A 457 5.74 -15.82 21.97
C ILE A 457 4.43 -16.59 21.92
N THR A 458 4.50 -17.90 22.18
CA THR A 458 3.33 -18.78 22.21
C THR A 458 2.51 -18.60 23.49
N PRO A 459 1.26 -19.11 23.54
CA PRO A 459 0.46 -19.12 24.77
C PRO A 459 1.14 -19.79 25.96
N LEU A 460 2.09 -20.71 25.72
CA LEU A 460 2.87 -21.39 26.76
C LEU A 460 4.10 -20.59 27.22
N GLY A 461 4.32 -19.40 26.66
CA GLY A 461 5.49 -18.56 26.93
C GLY A 461 6.77 -19.03 26.23
N GLN A 462 6.67 -19.93 25.24
CA GLN A 462 7.81 -20.33 24.43
C GLN A 462 8.15 -19.21 23.45
N LYS A 463 9.43 -18.80 23.43
CA LYS A 463 9.97 -17.86 22.45
C LYS A 463 10.30 -18.61 21.15
N LEU A 464 9.69 -18.18 20.06
CA LEU A 464 9.93 -18.67 18.71
C LEU A 464 10.81 -17.67 17.97
N LEU A 465 12.04 -18.10 17.66
CA LEU A 465 12.99 -17.30 16.90
C LEU A 465 12.81 -17.54 15.39
N PRO A 466 13.16 -16.55 14.54
CA PRO A 466 13.13 -16.73 13.09
C PRO A 466 13.98 -17.89 12.61
N ASN A 467 13.54 -18.55 11.54
CA ASN A 467 14.19 -19.69 10.87
C ASN A 467 14.37 -20.94 11.75
N VAL A 468 13.72 -21.00 12.92
CA VAL A 468 13.70 -22.19 13.78
C VAL A 468 12.36 -22.90 13.59
N ILE A 469 12.42 -24.15 13.13
CA ILE A 469 11.24 -25.01 13.01
C ILE A 469 10.96 -25.64 14.39
N SER A 470 9.73 -25.51 14.87
CA SER A 470 9.27 -26.08 16.13
C SER A 470 7.94 -26.80 15.90
N ASP A 471 7.97 -28.09 15.59
CA ASP A 471 6.80 -28.98 15.40
C ASP A 471 5.67 -28.34 14.54
N HIS A 472 4.72 -27.62 15.15
CA HIS A 472 3.60 -26.94 14.49
C HIS A 472 3.88 -25.49 14.04
N PHE A 473 5.00 -24.91 14.46
CA PHE A 473 5.33 -23.49 14.29
C PHE A 473 6.53 -23.29 13.38
N TYR A 474 6.40 -22.30 12.49
CA TYR A 474 7.51 -21.79 11.71
C TYR A 474 7.48 -20.26 11.69
N VAL A 475 8.57 -19.63 12.14
CA VAL A 475 8.71 -18.18 12.06
C VAL A 475 9.66 -17.87 10.92
N HIS A 476 9.16 -17.21 9.89
CA HIS A 476 9.99 -16.76 8.77
C HIS A 476 10.93 -15.63 9.20
N SER A 477 12.05 -15.47 8.50
CA SER A 477 13.05 -14.43 8.75
C SER A 477 12.48 -13.01 8.86
N GLU A 478 11.42 -12.72 8.11
CA GLU A 478 10.76 -11.42 8.09
C GLU A 478 9.68 -11.25 9.18
N GLY A 479 9.50 -12.22 10.09
CA GLY A 479 8.60 -12.12 11.25
C GLY A 479 7.20 -12.70 11.06
N THR A 480 6.94 -13.44 9.98
CA THR A 480 5.66 -14.16 9.81
C THR A 480 5.65 -15.46 10.60
N LEU A 481 4.62 -15.67 11.44
CA LEU A 481 4.38 -16.92 12.13
C LEU A 481 3.39 -17.78 11.35
N GLU A 482 3.81 -18.96 10.94
CA GLU A 482 2.96 -20.03 10.43
C GLU A 482 2.66 -21.01 11.54
N ILE A 483 1.38 -21.36 11.67
CA ILE A 483 0.89 -22.36 12.60
C ILE A 483 0.13 -23.40 11.77
N ASN A 484 0.60 -24.63 11.77
CA ASN A 484 0.03 -25.74 11.02
C ASN A 484 -0.68 -26.72 11.95
N ASP A 485 -1.76 -27.33 11.45
CA ASP A 485 -2.57 -28.32 12.17
C ASP A 485 -3.03 -27.82 13.55
N ILE A 486 -3.74 -26.69 13.56
CA ILE A 486 -4.17 -26.02 14.80
C ILE A 486 -5.19 -26.88 15.55
N GLY A 487 -4.86 -27.29 16.77
CA GLY A 487 -5.75 -27.98 17.69
C GLY A 487 -6.10 -27.14 18.94
N LEU A 488 -6.84 -27.76 19.87
CA LEU A 488 -7.22 -27.12 21.15
C LEU A 488 -6.01 -26.76 22.03
N ARG A 489 -4.83 -27.35 21.80
CA ARG A 489 -3.62 -27.08 22.59
C ARG A 489 -2.96 -25.77 22.19
N GLU A 490 -3.07 -25.43 20.91
CA GLU A 490 -2.53 -24.25 20.25
C GLU A 490 -3.43 -23.02 20.47
N ALA A 491 -4.67 -23.20 20.95
CA ALA A 491 -5.54 -22.10 21.35
C ALA A 491 -4.95 -21.29 22.51
N GLY A 492 -5.03 -19.97 22.42
CA GLY A 492 -4.50 -19.04 23.41
C GLY A 492 -4.01 -17.72 22.82
N LEU A 493 -3.29 -16.94 23.62
CA LEU A 493 -2.78 -15.63 23.21
C LEU A 493 -1.35 -15.74 22.65
N TYR A 494 -1.18 -15.35 21.39
CA TYR A 494 0.13 -15.21 20.75
C TYR A 494 0.55 -13.75 20.77
N THR A 495 1.84 -13.52 20.94
CA THR A 495 2.42 -12.17 20.96
C THR A 495 3.51 -12.07 19.92
N CYS A 496 3.38 -11.11 19.01
CA CYS A 496 4.53 -10.64 18.22
C CYS A 496 5.28 -9.58 19.03
N THR A 497 6.60 -9.72 19.07
CA THR A 497 7.51 -8.77 19.70
C THR A 497 8.51 -8.24 18.68
N ALA A 498 8.59 -6.92 18.55
CA ALA A 498 9.60 -6.22 17.76
C ALA A 498 10.53 -5.46 18.70
N SER A 499 11.83 -5.77 18.67
CA SER A 499 12.82 -5.22 19.61
C SER A 499 14.01 -4.62 18.87
N ASN A 500 14.45 -3.44 19.30
CA ASN A 500 15.74 -2.88 18.90
C ASN A 500 16.49 -2.33 20.13
N LEU A 501 17.61 -1.64 19.92
CA LEU A 501 18.42 -1.09 21.01
C LEU A 501 17.75 0.07 21.79
N VAL A 502 16.68 0.65 21.24
CA VAL A 502 15.90 1.73 21.88
C VAL A 502 14.82 1.14 22.79
N GLY A 503 14.18 0.05 22.37
CA GLY A 503 13.14 -0.62 23.15
C GLY A 503 12.32 -1.61 22.35
N VAL A 504 11.07 -1.84 22.78
CA VAL A 504 10.24 -2.96 22.34
C VAL A 504 8.81 -2.51 22.08
N ASP A 505 8.21 -3.03 21.00
CA ASP A 505 6.77 -2.96 20.73
C ASP A 505 6.14 -4.37 20.64
N LEU A 506 4.87 -4.46 21.03
CA LEU A 506 4.16 -5.72 21.25
C LEU A 506 2.76 -5.68 20.64
N LYS A 507 2.40 -6.72 19.89
CA LYS A 507 1.04 -6.90 19.36
C LYS A 507 0.56 -8.32 19.61
N THR A 508 -0.65 -8.46 20.12
CA THR A 508 -1.20 -9.77 20.51
C THR A 508 -2.39 -10.19 19.65
N VAL A 509 -2.53 -11.50 19.46
CA VAL A 509 -3.69 -12.12 18.82
C VAL A 509 -4.19 -13.30 19.64
N LEU A 510 -5.48 -13.31 19.93
CA LEU A 510 -6.16 -14.41 20.61
C LEU A 510 -6.70 -15.39 19.58
N ILE A 511 -6.19 -16.62 19.59
CA ILE A 511 -6.68 -17.72 18.75
C ILE A 511 -7.63 -18.58 19.57
N LYS A 512 -8.87 -18.70 19.08
CA LYS A 512 -9.89 -19.64 19.57
C LYS A 512 -10.05 -20.78 18.56
N VAL A 513 -10.26 -22.00 19.05
CA VAL A 513 -10.45 -23.18 18.19
C VAL A 513 -11.84 -23.74 18.43
N ASP A 514 -12.63 -23.81 17.35
CA ASP A 514 -14.05 -24.18 17.38
C ASP A 514 -14.86 -23.34 18.37
N GLY A 515 -14.52 -22.05 18.51
CA GLY A 515 -15.13 -21.11 19.45
C GLY A 515 -14.73 -21.33 20.92
N THR A 516 -13.86 -22.29 21.21
CA THR A 516 -13.44 -22.64 22.57
C THR A 516 -12.03 -22.16 22.88
N LEU A 517 -11.81 -21.86 24.16
CA LEU A 517 -10.49 -21.65 24.77
C LEU A 517 -10.22 -22.80 25.74
N PRO A 518 -8.94 -23.17 25.99
CA PRO A 518 -8.60 -24.15 27.00
C PRO A 518 -9.15 -23.68 28.36
N ARG A 519 -9.88 -24.55 29.09
CA ARG A 519 -10.32 -24.24 30.46
C ARG A 519 -9.10 -23.93 31.32
N GLU A 520 -9.05 -22.73 31.88
CA GLU A 520 -7.98 -22.33 32.81
C GLU A 520 -8.10 -23.19 34.08
N SER A 521 -7.11 -24.04 34.34
CA SER A 521 -6.91 -24.58 35.68
C SER A 521 -6.44 -23.41 36.54
N ASN A 522 -7.22 -22.99 37.56
CA ASN A 522 -6.90 -21.92 38.53
C ASN A 522 -5.38 -21.67 38.61
N GLY A 523 -4.90 -20.71 37.83
CA GLY A 523 -3.47 -20.51 37.63
C GLY A 523 -2.89 -19.86 38.87
N SER A 524 -1.93 -20.51 39.52
CA SER A 524 -1.13 -19.83 40.53
C SER A 524 0.08 -19.22 39.82
N LEU A 525 0.09 -17.89 39.64
CA LEU A 525 1.35 -17.17 39.48
C LEU A 525 2.25 -17.52 40.67
N ASN A 526 3.50 -17.93 40.41
CA ASN A 526 4.51 -18.25 41.42
C ASN A 526 5.80 -17.48 41.15
N ILE A 527 6.14 -16.55 42.05
CA ILE A 527 7.34 -15.72 42.04
C ILE A 527 8.38 -16.33 42.99
N ASN A 528 9.58 -16.57 42.46
CA ASN A 528 10.73 -17.09 43.18
C ASN A 528 11.88 -16.09 43.14
N VAL A 529 12.46 -15.77 44.30
CA VAL A 529 13.69 -14.98 44.42
C VAL A 529 14.89 -15.89 44.21
N LYS A 530 15.72 -15.58 43.21
CA LYS A 530 16.89 -16.37 42.83
C LYS A 530 18.17 -15.91 43.52
N ASP A 531 18.37 -14.59 43.61
CA ASP A 531 19.55 -14.00 44.26
C ASP A 531 19.19 -12.66 44.90
N VAL A 532 19.91 -12.31 45.97
CA VAL A 532 19.76 -11.06 46.73
C VAL A 532 21.15 -10.52 47.03
N GLN A 533 21.44 -9.32 46.52
CA GLN A 533 22.68 -8.59 46.72
C GLN A 533 22.43 -7.34 47.56
N SER A 534 23.47 -6.53 47.78
CA SER A 534 23.37 -5.27 48.51
C SER A 534 22.61 -4.19 47.74
N ASN A 535 22.66 -4.23 46.40
CA ASN A 535 22.02 -3.24 45.52
C ASN A 535 21.16 -3.86 44.40
N SER A 536 20.97 -5.18 44.41
CA SER A 536 20.16 -5.86 43.41
C SER A 536 19.40 -7.07 43.95
N VAL A 537 18.29 -7.42 43.30
CA VAL A 537 17.49 -8.61 43.61
C VAL A 537 17.08 -9.27 42.30
N LEU A 538 17.44 -10.54 42.14
CA LEU A 538 17.06 -11.34 40.97
C LEU A 538 15.78 -12.12 41.28
N VAL A 539 14.69 -11.82 40.58
CA VAL A 539 13.40 -12.51 40.72
C VAL A 539 13.08 -13.31 39.46
N SER A 540 12.30 -14.36 39.62
CA SER A 540 11.77 -15.16 38.51
C SER A 540 10.33 -15.55 38.77
N TRP A 541 9.54 -15.81 37.73
CA TRP A 541 8.14 -16.21 37.89
C TRP A 541 7.72 -17.28 36.89
N LYS A 542 6.79 -18.13 37.32
CA LYS A 542 6.13 -19.15 36.50
C LYS A 542 4.62 -18.96 36.59
N THR A 543 3.93 -19.17 35.48
CA THR A 543 2.47 -19.09 35.37
C THR A 543 1.99 -20.19 34.44
N SER A 544 0.84 -20.78 34.76
CA SER A 544 0.18 -21.84 34.00
C SER A 544 -0.89 -21.32 33.04
N SER A 545 -1.13 -20.00 32.99
CA SER A 545 -2.17 -19.40 32.14
C SER A 545 -1.73 -19.30 30.67
N LYS A 546 -2.65 -19.60 29.74
CA LYS A 546 -2.45 -19.54 28.27
C LYS A 546 -2.97 -18.23 27.64
N THR A 547 -3.48 -17.32 28.46
CA THR A 547 -4.22 -16.09 28.09
C THR A 547 -3.48 -14.84 28.57
N ILE A 548 -2.20 -14.97 28.87
CA ILE A 548 -1.36 -13.89 29.42
C ILE A 548 -1.17 -12.79 28.38
N LYS A 549 -1.62 -11.57 28.68
CA LYS A 549 -1.32 -10.41 27.84
C LYS A 549 0.18 -10.09 27.85
N ALA A 550 0.66 -9.63 26.70
CA ALA A 550 2.00 -9.09 26.53
C ALA A 550 2.13 -7.78 27.27
N ASN A 551 2.51 -7.82 28.55
CA ASN A 551 3.05 -6.75 29.39
C ASN A 551 2.91 -7.17 30.85
N VAL A 552 3.91 -7.89 31.36
CA VAL A 552 4.00 -8.17 32.80
C VAL A 552 4.36 -6.86 33.50
N LYS A 553 3.49 -6.38 34.39
CA LYS A 553 3.77 -5.18 35.20
C LYS A 553 4.34 -5.66 36.52
N TRP A 554 5.57 -5.27 36.83
CA TRP A 554 6.09 -5.47 38.18
C TRP A 554 6.09 -4.15 38.95
N THR A 555 5.97 -4.23 40.26
CA THR A 555 6.05 -3.08 41.17
C THR A 555 6.86 -3.43 42.41
N ALA A 556 7.88 -2.66 42.77
CA ALA A 556 8.57 -2.79 44.07
C ALA A 556 8.23 -1.61 44.98
N PHE A 557 7.88 -1.91 46.23
CA PHE A 557 7.58 -0.93 47.28
C PHE A 557 8.62 -1.01 48.39
N VAL A 558 9.16 0.14 48.83
CA VAL A 558 9.95 0.21 50.07
C VAL A 558 8.99 0.15 51.25
N THR A 559 9.25 -0.76 52.19
CA THR A 559 8.38 -0.99 53.36
C THR A 559 8.98 -0.26 54.56
N ASN A 560 8.89 1.07 54.59
CA ASN A 560 9.08 1.87 55.80
C ASN A 560 8.36 3.22 55.70
N GLU A 561 7.52 3.47 56.71
CA GLU A 561 6.74 4.66 57.08
C GLU A 561 6.30 5.66 55.97
N HIS A 562 5.00 5.58 55.65
CA HIS A 562 4.11 6.65 55.16
C HIS A 562 4.30 7.18 53.72
N THR A 563 5.24 6.66 52.93
CA THR A 563 5.27 6.91 51.47
C THR A 563 5.56 5.62 50.69
N GLU A 564 4.57 5.10 49.96
CA GLU A 564 4.74 3.97 49.04
C GLU A 564 5.43 4.45 47.75
N VAL A 565 6.76 4.56 47.76
CA VAL A 565 7.51 4.78 46.52
C VAL A 565 7.48 3.49 45.71
N ALA A 566 6.68 3.48 44.64
CA ALA A 566 6.49 2.33 43.76
C ALA A 566 7.34 2.47 42.49
N HIS A 567 8.30 1.57 42.30
CA HIS A 567 9.02 1.46 41.03
C HIS A 567 8.35 0.41 40.16
N SER A 568 7.99 0.74 38.92
CA SER A 568 7.32 -0.19 38.02
C SER A 568 7.96 -0.24 36.64
N ALA A 569 8.08 -1.43 36.05
CA ALA A 569 8.38 -1.57 34.63
C ALA A 569 7.40 -2.55 33.96
N ARG A 570 7.19 -2.35 32.66
CA ARG A 570 6.48 -3.29 31.78
C ARG A 570 7.50 -4.16 31.08
N ILE A 571 7.30 -5.47 31.13
CA ILE A 571 8.24 -6.43 30.57
C ILE A 571 7.52 -7.31 29.55
N PRO A 572 8.16 -7.64 28.40
CA PRO A 572 7.68 -8.68 27.50
C PRO A 572 7.38 -10.00 28.22
N SER A 573 6.37 -10.75 27.75
CA SER A 573 5.85 -11.94 28.44
C SER A 573 6.81 -13.15 28.45
N ASP A 574 7.83 -13.16 27.58
CA ASP A 574 8.90 -14.18 27.50
C ASP A 574 9.94 -14.02 28.59
N VAL A 575 10.10 -12.82 29.15
CA VAL A 575 11.01 -12.60 30.28
C VAL A 575 10.37 -13.24 31.51
N LYS A 576 10.97 -14.33 32.00
CA LYS A 576 10.57 -15.02 33.24
C LYS A 576 11.54 -14.78 34.40
N VAL A 577 12.61 -14.02 34.16
CA VAL A 577 13.65 -13.71 35.14
C VAL A 577 14.02 -12.25 34.95
N TYR A 578 14.06 -11.49 36.04
CA TYR A 578 14.33 -10.05 35.99
C TYR A 578 15.25 -9.64 37.14
N ASN A 579 16.27 -8.83 36.82
CA ASN A 579 17.20 -8.30 37.80
C ASN A 579 16.82 -6.87 38.18
N LEU A 580 16.43 -6.67 39.44
CA LEU A 580 16.13 -5.37 40.01
C LEU A 580 17.45 -4.75 40.46
N THR A 581 17.89 -3.67 39.84
CA THR A 581 19.15 -2.99 40.17
C THR A 581 18.91 -1.64 40.85
N HIS A 582 19.95 -1.03 41.42
CA HIS A 582 19.89 0.25 42.16
C HIS A 582 18.95 0.26 43.38
N LEU A 583 18.83 -0.89 44.05
CA LEU A 583 18.13 -0.97 45.33
C LEU A 583 19.02 -0.44 46.46
N SER A 584 18.40 0.11 47.50
CA SER A 584 19.11 0.56 48.69
C SER A 584 19.53 -0.65 49.54
N PRO A 585 20.77 -0.69 50.07
CA PRO A 585 21.20 -1.74 50.99
C PRO A 585 20.38 -1.77 52.28
N SER A 586 20.27 -2.95 52.90
CA SER A 586 19.53 -3.16 54.16
C SER A 586 18.08 -2.65 54.17
N THR A 587 17.42 -2.61 53.01
CA THR A 587 16.08 -2.04 52.84
C THR A 587 15.07 -3.15 52.56
N HIS A 588 13.89 -3.06 53.17
CA HIS A 588 12.82 -4.03 52.97
C HIS A 588 11.97 -3.65 51.76
N TYR A 589 11.88 -4.56 50.79
CA TYR A 589 11.13 -4.38 49.55
C TYR A 589 10.00 -5.41 49.45
N LYS A 590 8.82 -4.96 49.03
CA LYS A 590 7.73 -5.82 48.56
C LYS A 590 7.70 -5.79 47.04
N ILE A 591 8.07 -6.89 46.40
CA ILE A 591 8.12 -7.03 44.94
C ILE A 591 6.87 -7.76 44.49
N CYS A 592 6.05 -7.12 43.66
CA CYS A 592 4.86 -7.72 43.08
C CYS A 592 5.01 -7.88 41.57
N VAL A 593 4.47 -8.97 41.03
CA VAL A 593 4.30 -9.21 39.60
C VAL A 593 2.80 -9.30 39.34
N ASP A 594 2.33 -8.48 38.40
CA ASP A 594 0.95 -8.39 37.94
C ASP A 594 0.90 -8.83 36.47
N ILE A 595 0.16 -9.90 36.21
CA ILE A 595 -0.03 -10.46 34.87
C ILE A 595 -1.49 -10.24 34.45
N PRO A 596 -1.74 -9.37 33.45
CA PRO A 596 -3.10 -9.14 32.98
C PRO A 596 -3.61 -10.34 32.15
N ASN A 597 -4.75 -10.91 32.55
CA ASN A 597 -5.48 -11.96 31.83
C ASN A 597 -6.53 -11.36 30.85
N VAL A 598 -6.94 -12.11 29.83
CA VAL A 598 -8.03 -11.80 28.88
C VAL A 598 -9.33 -11.45 29.59
N ASP A 599 -9.65 -12.11 30.72
CA ASP A 599 -10.90 -11.93 31.49
C ASP A 599 -10.84 -10.82 32.56
N GLN A 600 -9.85 -9.91 32.51
CA GLN A 600 -9.69 -8.78 33.44
C GLN A 600 -9.47 -9.13 34.93
N GLN A 601 -9.34 -10.42 35.28
CA GLN A 601 -8.76 -10.81 36.58
C GLN A 601 -7.24 -10.73 36.49
N ASN A 602 -6.66 -9.65 37.03
CA ASN A 602 -5.22 -9.52 37.16
C ASN A 602 -4.70 -10.56 38.17
N GLU A 603 -3.87 -11.51 37.71
CA GLU A 603 -3.13 -12.39 38.61
C GLU A 603 -1.95 -11.61 39.20
N LYS A 604 -2.12 -11.13 40.43
CA LYS A 604 -1.07 -10.42 41.19
C LYS A 604 -0.53 -11.32 42.29
N GLN A 605 0.79 -11.50 42.30
CA GLN A 605 1.49 -12.12 43.43
C GLN A 605 2.61 -11.19 43.91
N CYS A 606 2.94 -11.26 45.20
CA CYS A 606 4.01 -10.45 45.79
C CYS A 606 4.93 -11.31 46.66
N VAL A 607 6.21 -10.94 46.72
CA VAL A 607 7.22 -11.53 47.60
C VAL A 607 7.95 -10.40 48.32
N ASN A 608 8.21 -10.60 49.61
CA ASN A 608 8.98 -9.66 50.43
C ASN A 608 10.45 -10.07 50.41
N VAL A 609 11.36 -9.11 50.22
CA VAL A 609 12.80 -9.32 50.15
C VAL A 609 13.52 -8.19 50.89
N THR A 610 14.53 -8.54 51.69
CA THR A 610 15.44 -7.56 52.31
C THR A 610 16.77 -7.60 51.58
N THR A 611 17.24 -6.47 51.06
CA THR A 611 18.59 -6.38 50.45
C THR A 611 19.67 -6.60 51.50
N LYS A 612 20.81 -7.17 51.08
CA LYS A 612 21.93 -7.43 52.00
C LYS A 612 22.55 -6.11 52.50
N LYS A 613 23.24 -6.17 53.64
CA LYS A 613 24.11 -5.08 54.08
C LYS A 613 25.21 -4.85 53.05
N LEU A 614 25.66 -3.61 52.92
CA LEU A 614 26.82 -3.30 52.09
C LEU A 614 28.04 -3.91 52.80
N ASP A 615 28.49 -5.08 52.34
CA ASP A 615 29.70 -5.70 52.87
C ASP A 615 30.91 -4.89 52.39
N PHE A 616 31.39 -3.99 53.24
CA PHE A 616 32.79 -3.58 53.18
C PHE A 616 33.62 -4.77 53.65
N SER A 617 33.95 -5.68 52.73
CA SER A 617 35.04 -6.61 52.98
C SER A 617 36.35 -5.81 52.99
N VAL A 618 36.71 -5.25 54.15
CA VAL A 618 38.11 -5.05 54.47
C VAL A 618 38.70 -6.45 54.49
N LYS A 619 39.41 -6.81 53.41
CA LYS A 619 40.32 -7.95 53.45
C LYS A 619 41.46 -7.60 54.41
N ASP A 620 41.24 -7.81 55.70
CA ASP A 620 42.33 -8.01 56.65
C ASP A 620 42.94 -9.40 56.39
N ASN A 621 43.85 -9.45 55.41
CA ASN A 621 45.05 -10.27 55.42
C ASN A 621 45.71 -10.23 54.03
N GLU A 622 46.57 -9.25 53.85
CA GLU A 622 47.88 -9.50 53.25
C GLU A 622 48.86 -8.53 53.90
N LYS A 623 49.89 -9.08 54.58
CA LYS A 623 51.03 -8.31 55.08
C LYS A 623 51.64 -7.58 53.88
N ILE A 624 51.38 -6.28 53.79
CA ILE A 624 52.09 -5.40 52.87
C ILE A 624 53.55 -5.33 53.35
N ASN A 625 54.45 -5.98 52.61
CA ASN A 625 55.88 -5.77 52.75
C ASN A 625 56.21 -4.30 52.45
N THR A 626 56.69 -3.60 53.46
CA THR A 626 57.00 -2.16 53.50
C THR A 626 58.25 -1.75 52.71
N THR A 627 58.63 -2.49 51.67
CA THR A 627 59.83 -2.19 50.85
C THR A 627 59.54 -1.82 49.39
N ALA A 628 58.30 -1.94 48.91
CA ALA A 628 57.96 -1.61 47.52
C ALA A 628 57.41 -0.18 47.31
N LEU A 629 56.95 0.50 48.37
CA LEU A 629 56.36 1.84 48.27
C LEU A 629 57.38 2.99 48.22
N ILE A 630 58.64 2.75 48.60
CA ILE A 630 59.69 3.79 48.60
C ILE A 630 60.30 4.01 47.20
N ILE A 631 60.18 3.04 46.29
CA ILE A 631 60.82 3.13 44.96
C ILE A 631 59.90 3.80 43.91
N ILE A 632 58.58 3.75 44.09
CA ILE A 632 57.61 4.30 43.11
C ILE A 632 57.29 5.78 43.37
N LEU A 633 57.41 6.26 44.61
CA LEU A 633 57.24 7.67 44.96
C LEU A 633 58.47 8.54 44.67
N GLY A 634 59.65 7.95 44.44
CA GLY A 634 60.87 8.66 44.03
C GLY A 634 60.98 8.92 42.52
N GLY A 635 60.26 8.18 41.68
CA GLY A 635 60.37 8.25 40.22
C GLY A 635 59.54 9.35 39.56
N LEU A 636 58.53 9.89 40.24
CA LEU A 636 57.60 10.89 39.68
C LEU A 636 57.96 12.34 40.00
N PHE A 637 58.93 12.57 40.89
CA PHE A 637 59.45 13.92 41.19
C PHE A 637 60.67 14.33 40.35
N GLY A 638 61.24 13.41 39.56
CA GLY A 638 62.43 13.67 38.72
C GLY A 638 62.15 14.13 37.28
N VAL A 639 60.90 14.10 36.81
CA VAL A 639 60.56 14.37 35.41
C VAL A 639 59.99 15.78 35.20
N ILE A 640 59.60 16.49 36.26
CA ILE A 640 59.01 17.83 36.17
C ILE A 640 60.06 18.96 36.25
N THR A 641 61.30 18.67 36.65
CA THR A 641 62.36 19.68 36.82
C THR A 641 63.30 19.83 35.62
N VAL A 642 63.21 18.97 34.59
CA VAL A 642 64.05 19.07 33.37
C VAL A 642 63.34 19.79 32.21
N ALA A 643 62.02 19.98 32.28
CA ALA A 643 61.25 20.69 31.25
C ALA A 643 61.20 22.23 31.41
N LEU A 644 61.78 22.79 32.48
CA LEU A 644 61.78 24.24 32.75
C LEU A 644 63.16 24.90 32.65
N PHE A 645 64.12 24.29 31.94
CA PHE A 645 65.46 24.87 31.74
C PHE A 645 65.91 25.05 30.28
N PHE A 646 65.06 24.83 29.28
CA PHE A 646 65.39 25.08 27.88
C PHE A 646 64.35 25.93 27.16
N SER A 647 64.28 27.23 27.52
CA SER A 647 63.88 28.29 26.58
C SER A 647 64.04 29.67 27.22
N TYR A 648 65.28 30.09 27.43
CA TYR A 648 65.65 31.51 27.53
C TYR A 648 66.85 31.72 26.63
N VAL A 649 66.67 32.51 25.56
CA VAL A 649 67.51 33.64 25.09
C VAL A 649 67.17 33.96 23.61
N PRO A 650 67.17 35.25 23.20
CA PRO A 650 66.33 35.80 22.12
C PRO A 650 67.13 36.30 20.90
N ILE A 651 66.48 36.49 19.74
CA ILE A 651 66.99 37.37 18.65
C ILE A 651 65.83 38.12 17.96
N GLU A 652 66.13 39.38 17.69
CA GLU A 652 65.37 40.53 17.19
C GLU A 652 64.77 40.48 15.77
N LEU A 653 64.03 41.58 15.48
CA LEU A 653 63.56 42.16 14.21
C LEU A 653 62.27 41.53 13.61
N GLY A 654 61.20 42.28 13.32
CA GLY A 654 60.95 43.71 13.41
C GLY A 654 59.59 44.06 12.78
N ASN A 655 59.11 45.27 13.09
CA ASN A 655 58.15 46.09 12.34
C ASN A 655 56.70 45.59 12.15
N ASN A 656 55.80 46.21 12.92
CA ASN A 656 55.13 47.49 12.57
C ASN A 656 53.61 47.47 12.77
N THR A 657 53.17 48.57 13.39
CA THR A 657 51.83 49.20 13.36
C THR A 657 50.67 48.49 14.06
N SER A 658 49.71 49.16 14.71
CA SER A 658 49.60 50.35 15.57
C SER A 658 48.10 50.43 15.90
N CYS A 659 47.75 50.83 17.13
CA CYS A 659 46.45 51.40 17.56
C CYS A 659 45.19 50.49 17.51
N ASN A 660 44.27 50.45 18.49
CA ASN A 660 43.94 51.31 19.62
C ASN A 660 43.12 50.54 20.69
N TYR A 661 43.29 50.95 21.96
CA TYR A 661 42.32 51.12 23.06
C TYR A 661 40.82 50.81 22.77
N LEU A 662 39.97 50.28 23.68
CA LEU A 662 39.78 50.59 25.11
C LEU A 662 38.76 49.60 25.76
N LYS A 663 38.99 49.19 27.03
CA LYS A 663 38.05 48.99 28.17
C LYS A 663 36.64 48.38 27.97
N ASN A 664 36.32 47.27 28.67
CA ASN A 664 35.90 47.23 30.08
C ASN A 664 35.38 45.81 30.46
N ASP A 665 36.05 45.19 31.43
CA ASP A 665 35.49 44.58 32.65
C ASP A 665 34.00 44.15 32.68
N LEU A 666 33.70 42.86 32.88
CA LEU A 666 33.55 42.25 34.22
C LEU A 666 33.16 40.75 34.14
N GLN A 667 33.92 39.92 34.86
CA GLN A 667 33.54 38.72 35.62
C GLN A 667 32.77 37.55 34.95
N LYS A 668 33.53 36.50 34.62
CA LYS A 668 33.10 35.10 34.71
C LYS A 668 33.61 34.48 36.03
N PRO A 669 32.80 33.71 36.77
CA PRO A 669 33.32 32.62 37.59
C PRO A 669 33.26 31.29 36.80
N PRO A 670 34.19 30.35 37.06
CA PRO A 670 34.25 29.06 36.42
C PRO A 670 33.42 28.04 37.23
N PHE A 671 32.58 27.26 36.57
CA PHE A 671 32.14 25.98 37.14
C PHE A 671 32.22 24.87 36.09
N ALA A 672 32.91 23.81 36.51
CA ALA A 672 33.15 22.59 35.79
C ALA A 672 31.86 21.79 35.56
N PHE A 673 31.72 21.18 34.39
CA PHE A 673 30.72 20.15 34.14
C PHE A 673 31.43 18.86 33.70
N ASN A 674 31.58 17.94 34.66
CA ASN A 674 31.47 16.51 34.38
C ASN A 674 29.99 16.23 34.08
N ASN A 675 29.69 15.58 32.95
CA ASN A 675 28.74 14.47 32.82
C ASN A 675 28.51 14.12 31.35
N LEU A 676 29.03 12.95 30.96
CA LEU A 676 28.65 12.21 29.77
C LEU A 676 27.38 11.38 30.09
N TYR A 677 26.41 11.47 29.18
CA TYR A 677 25.14 10.73 29.01
C TYR A 677 23.92 11.03 29.90
N PRO A 678 22.75 11.20 29.24
CA PRO A 678 21.47 10.67 29.72
C PRO A 678 20.81 9.71 28.69
N PRO A 679 20.10 8.65 29.14
CA PRO A 679 19.11 7.91 28.36
C PRO A 679 17.71 8.54 28.53
N LEU A 680 16.89 8.48 27.48
CA LEU A 680 15.51 8.99 27.49
C LEU A 680 14.53 7.81 27.35
N SER A 681 13.73 7.58 28.39
CA SER A 681 12.41 6.96 28.26
C SER A 681 11.49 7.56 29.33
N ASN A 682 10.76 8.62 28.97
CA ASN A 682 9.58 9.09 29.69
C ASN A 682 8.75 9.98 28.76
N LEU A 683 7.54 9.55 28.42
CA LEU A 683 6.31 10.37 28.42
C LEU A 683 5.11 9.52 28.00
N TRP A 684 4.26 9.18 28.98
CA TRP A 684 2.83 9.47 28.94
C TRP A 684 2.15 9.06 30.26
N ASN A 685 1.89 10.06 31.10
CA ASN A 685 0.69 10.12 31.93
C ASN A 685 0.43 11.58 32.30
N THR A 686 -0.62 12.17 31.74
CA THR A 686 -1.11 13.50 32.14
C THR A 686 -1.93 13.40 33.42
N GLY A 687 -1.53 14.16 34.46
CA GLY A 687 -2.37 14.38 35.64
C GLY A 687 -1.59 14.70 36.92
N LYS A 688 -1.30 16.00 37.13
CA LYS A 688 -0.91 16.72 38.37
C LYS A 688 -0.63 15.87 39.64
N GLN A 689 0.61 15.92 40.14
CA GLN A 689 1.07 16.70 41.31
C GLN A 689 2.49 16.23 41.70
N GLU A 690 3.41 17.17 41.86
CA GLU A 690 4.85 16.94 42.06
C GLU A 690 5.19 16.10 43.30
N SER A 691 5.98 15.03 43.11
CA SER A 691 6.96 14.58 44.11
C SER A 691 8.16 13.98 43.37
N THR A 692 9.35 14.49 43.68
CA THR A 692 10.64 14.12 43.09
C THR A 692 11.01 12.68 43.47
N ALA A 693 10.89 11.74 42.54
CA ALA A 693 11.39 10.37 42.68
C ALA A 693 12.65 10.17 41.81
N LEU A 694 13.74 9.72 42.44
CA LEU A 694 15.00 9.33 41.80
C LEU A 694 14.76 8.14 40.84
N GLU A 695 15.28 8.24 39.60
CA GLU A 695 15.25 7.20 38.56
C GLU A 695 15.99 5.91 38.99
N VAL A 696 15.33 4.75 38.81
CA VAL A 696 15.96 3.43 38.86
C VAL A 696 16.18 2.96 37.42
N LYS A 697 17.43 2.75 36.99
CA LYS A 697 17.78 2.15 35.70
C LYS A 697 17.90 0.63 35.84
N ALA A 698 17.18 -0.14 35.04
CA ALA A 698 17.28 -1.59 35.01
C ALA A 698 18.04 -2.06 33.76
N THR A 699 18.87 -3.09 33.88
CA THR A 699 19.56 -3.75 32.76
C THR A 699 19.08 -5.18 32.63
N VAL A 700 18.61 -5.56 31.43
CA VAL A 700 18.33 -6.96 31.09
C VAL A 700 19.67 -7.68 30.99
N ILE A 701 19.92 -8.65 31.88
CA ILE A 701 21.09 -9.53 31.73
C ILE A 701 20.78 -10.49 30.59
N GLY A 702 21.38 -10.26 29.42
CA GLY A 702 21.54 -11.30 28.41
C GLY A 702 22.32 -12.46 29.03
N ILE A 703 21.74 -13.65 29.03
CA ILE A 703 22.43 -14.87 29.44
C ILE A 703 23.56 -15.08 28.42
N PRO A 704 24.85 -15.14 28.83
CA PRO A 704 25.90 -15.58 27.93
C PRO A 704 25.62 -17.05 27.58
N SER A 705 25.46 -17.33 26.29
CA SER A 705 25.57 -18.67 25.74
C SER A 705 27.00 -19.16 25.99
N ASN A 706 27.21 -19.98 27.03
CA ASN A 706 28.27 -20.99 27.10
C ASN A 706 28.20 -21.75 28.43
N ILE A 707 27.64 -22.96 28.40
CA ILE A 707 28.15 -24.11 29.18
C ILE A 707 27.92 -25.37 28.32
N SER A 708 28.96 -25.77 27.60
CA SER A 708 29.30 -27.18 27.36
C SER A 708 30.31 -27.59 28.42
#